data_AF-A0A834K135-F1
#
_entry.id   AF-A0A834K135-F1
#
_cell.length_a   1.000
_cell.length_b   1.000
_cell.length_c   1.000
_cell.angle_alpha   90.00
_cell.angle_beta   90.00
_cell.angle_gamma   90.00
#
_symmetry.space_group_name_H-M   'P 1'
#
loop_
_entity.id
_entity.type
_entity.pdbx_description
1 polymer ?
#
loop_
_entity_poly.entity_id
_entity_poly.type
_entity_poly.pdbx_seq_one_letter_code
_entity_poly.pdbx_strand_id
1 'polypeptide(L)'
;MAEKSSKKKFAILDLLNKIENDRKNVAKSVITFRFNKKRVKQLTNLNDIKKDCKGILYWMFRDARVQDNWAFLFAQKMAIKNKVPLHVCFCILPKFLNTTMRHYKFLLTGLMEIEKECTDLNINFHLLDGEPNLVIPNFVKNYKMGAVITDFFPLRIPMFWVDEVKKKLPNEVSIYQVDAHNIVPCWVASDKLEYAARTIRPKIHSRLEEFLTGFPPVIKHEYSSTESFAKNKWNNALKNVEADTSVDEITWVKPGYLGGILELENFLKNRLKAYHSKRNDPMSNAISNLSPWFHFEAIVRRELSDNFCYYNENYDSIKGANTWAVETLNKHRHDKRLYIYNLNELENSLTHDDLWNACQNQLIQRGKMHGFLRMYWAKKILEWSPTPENALEWSLYLNDKYSLDGNDPNGYVGCMWSICGIHDQGFKELYDTVVVLKIRSRRVGLNKVELGESNVTTLYHSDRLRWYTNDTQRSWVWHEAWKLLGVRLIPWDKPFGTPAWLVSDYRITSAQLDKLGLWSHCFRSLPNPREADAPTRFFVGCRWVYDPFTKGYSEIRGFLLPSFMIATQFFFTFCFLLSLISFVCILLYALCCDQEQKQYVELIRLIGYMVLVGGLSGGIAVIIFASLGNAEGWMPGHTNNYLGWSFALGVIGSVLLLIASALIHVEANVQKKKRKYVTESQTKFQLESRT
;
A
#
# COMPACT_ATOMS: atom_id res chain seq x y z
N MET A 1 12.09 -38.79 -11.88
CA MET A 1 11.19 -38.21 -10.84
C MET A 1 11.82 -38.18 -9.44
N ALA A 2 12.60 -39.18 -9.04
CA ALA A 2 13.27 -39.23 -7.73
C ALA A 2 14.29 -38.09 -7.48
N GLU A 3 15.10 -37.70 -8.47
CA GLU A 3 16.07 -36.59 -8.33
C GLU A 3 15.43 -35.20 -8.13
N LYS A 4 14.29 -34.93 -8.79
CA LYS A 4 13.54 -33.67 -8.58
C LYS A 4 12.91 -33.62 -7.19
N SER A 5 12.52 -34.77 -6.64
CA SER A 5 12.02 -34.91 -5.27
C SER A 5 13.14 -34.72 -4.24
N SER A 6 14.32 -35.30 -4.47
CA SER A 6 15.48 -35.18 -3.58
C SER A 6 16.04 -33.74 -3.54
N LYS A 7 16.18 -33.07 -4.70
CA LYS A 7 16.59 -31.65 -4.77
C LYS A 7 15.59 -30.71 -4.09
N LYS A 8 14.28 -30.99 -4.18
CA LYS A 8 13.25 -30.24 -3.41
C LYS A 8 13.41 -30.46 -1.90
N LYS A 9 13.68 -31.68 -1.46
CA LYS A 9 13.88 -32.02 -0.04
C LYS A 9 15.14 -31.37 0.55
N PHE A 10 16.21 -31.24 -0.23
CA PHE A 10 17.43 -30.52 0.15
C PHE A 10 17.24 -29.00 0.25
N ALA A 11 16.43 -28.39 -0.63
CA ALA A 11 16.15 -26.95 -0.60
C ALA A 11 15.26 -26.53 0.59
N ILE A 12 14.32 -27.39 1.01
CA ILE A 12 13.41 -27.21 2.16
C ILE A 12 14.15 -27.01 3.49
N LEU A 13 15.36 -27.56 3.58
CA LEU A 13 16.19 -27.47 4.78
C LEU A 13 16.84 -26.09 4.93
N ASP A 14 16.98 -25.32 3.85
CA ASP A 14 17.86 -24.15 3.83
C ASP A 14 17.31 -22.95 4.62
N LEU A 15 16.05 -22.54 4.39
CA LEU A 15 15.45 -21.45 5.17
C LEU A 15 15.24 -21.83 6.64
N LEU A 16 14.81 -23.07 6.90
CA LEU A 16 14.58 -23.54 8.27
C LEU A 16 15.89 -23.57 9.07
N ASN A 17 16.96 -24.14 8.49
CA ASN A 17 18.30 -24.15 9.10
C ASN A 17 18.83 -22.74 9.30
N LYS A 18 18.59 -21.84 8.32
CA LYS A 18 18.96 -20.43 8.45
C LYS A 18 18.26 -19.78 9.64
N ILE A 19 16.95 -19.93 9.75
CA ILE A 19 16.17 -19.37 10.87
C ILE A 19 16.67 -19.95 12.21
N GLU A 20 16.95 -21.26 12.27
CA GLU A 20 17.49 -21.90 13.48
C GLU A 20 18.86 -21.33 13.87
N ASN A 21 19.76 -21.14 12.89
CA ASN A 21 21.07 -20.53 13.11
C ASN A 21 20.96 -19.06 13.52
N ASP A 22 20.05 -18.31 12.89
CA ASP A 22 19.78 -16.90 13.24
C ASP A 22 19.35 -16.80 14.71
N ARG A 23 18.50 -17.72 15.20
CA ARG A 23 18.12 -17.76 16.63
C ARG A 23 19.33 -18.00 17.54
N LYS A 24 20.15 -19.00 17.22
CA LYS A 24 21.37 -19.33 18.00
C LYS A 24 22.36 -18.15 18.04
N ASN A 25 22.44 -17.38 16.96
CA ASN A 25 23.27 -16.19 16.86
C ASN A 25 22.73 -15.01 17.69
N VAL A 26 21.41 -14.90 17.86
CA VAL A 26 20.78 -13.84 18.68
C VAL A 26 21.08 -14.02 20.17
N ALA A 27 20.92 -15.24 20.69
CA ALA A 27 21.29 -15.59 22.06
C ALA A 27 21.36 -17.10 22.25
N LYS A 28 22.10 -17.56 23.27
CA LYS A 28 22.17 -18.98 23.65
C LYS A 28 20.82 -19.53 24.14
N SER A 29 20.05 -18.69 24.83
CA SER A 29 18.73 -19.02 25.37
C SER A 29 17.96 -17.78 25.76
N VAL A 30 16.66 -17.93 26.04
CA VAL A 30 15.81 -16.85 26.54
C VAL A 30 16.28 -16.24 27.87
N ILE A 31 17.08 -16.97 28.66
CA ILE A 31 17.67 -16.46 29.91
C ILE A 31 18.69 -15.37 29.61
N THR A 32 19.61 -15.66 28.68
CA THR A 32 20.67 -14.74 28.25
C THR A 32 20.15 -13.62 27.33
N PHE A 33 18.98 -13.80 26.72
CA PHE A 33 18.35 -12.78 25.89
C PHE A 33 17.75 -11.64 26.72
N ARG A 34 18.01 -10.39 26.29
CA ARG A 34 17.40 -9.17 26.85
C ARG A 34 15.94 -9.04 26.41
N PHE A 35 15.07 -9.82 27.04
CA PHE A 35 13.63 -9.81 26.76
C PHE A 35 12.99 -8.45 27.07
N ASN A 36 12.25 -7.88 26.10
CA ASN A 36 11.54 -6.62 26.28
C ASN A 36 10.23 -6.83 27.06
N LYS A 37 10.23 -6.43 28.33
CA LYS A 37 9.07 -6.57 29.23
C LYS A 37 7.84 -5.76 28.79
N LYS A 38 7.97 -4.76 27.91
CA LYS A 38 6.81 -4.00 27.38
C LYS A 38 5.85 -4.87 26.55
N ARG A 39 6.29 -6.07 26.14
CA ARG A 39 5.45 -7.10 25.50
C ARG A 39 4.48 -7.78 26.47
N VAL A 40 4.66 -7.61 27.78
CA VAL A 40 3.94 -8.35 28.81
C VAL A 40 3.06 -7.39 29.60
N LYS A 41 1.78 -7.75 29.73
CA LYS A 41 0.86 -7.19 30.70
C LYS A 41 0.66 -8.19 31.82
N GLN A 42 1.07 -7.80 33.02
CA GLN A 42 0.70 -8.53 34.22
C GLN A 42 -0.73 -8.10 34.62
N LEU A 43 -1.64 -9.08 34.74
CA LEU A 43 -3.06 -8.80 34.96
C LEU A 43 -3.47 -8.91 36.44
N THR A 44 -2.57 -9.38 37.31
CA THR A 44 -2.76 -9.62 38.76
C THR A 44 -1.69 -8.90 39.57
N ASN A 45 -2.01 -8.43 40.77
CA ASN A 45 -1.10 -7.64 41.62
C ASN A 45 -0.19 -8.52 42.51
N LEU A 46 0.46 -9.53 41.93
CA LEU A 46 1.34 -10.47 42.65
C LEU A 46 2.78 -10.32 42.19
N ASN A 47 3.70 -10.00 43.10
CA ASN A 47 5.09 -9.74 42.72
C ASN A 47 5.92 -11.01 42.52
N ASP A 48 5.58 -12.08 43.24
CA ASP A 48 6.35 -13.32 43.26
C ASP A 48 5.47 -14.55 43.00
N ILE A 49 6.11 -15.59 42.45
CA ILE A 49 5.50 -16.90 42.26
C ILE A 49 5.63 -17.70 43.56
N LYS A 50 4.57 -18.43 43.91
CA LYS A 50 4.56 -19.29 45.09
C LYS A 50 5.69 -20.33 45.05
N LYS A 51 6.46 -20.44 46.15
CA LYS A 51 7.68 -21.27 46.22
C LYS A 51 7.45 -22.78 46.04
N ASP A 52 6.26 -23.29 46.33
CA ASP A 52 5.88 -24.71 46.27
C ASP A 52 5.07 -25.07 45.02
N CYS A 53 5.01 -24.19 44.01
CA CYS A 53 4.30 -24.48 42.77
C CYS A 53 4.94 -25.65 42.01
N LYS A 54 4.13 -26.41 41.27
CA LYS A 54 4.59 -27.59 40.52
C LYS A 54 4.88 -27.31 39.04
N GLY A 55 4.64 -26.10 38.57
CA GLY A 55 4.91 -25.71 37.20
C GLY A 55 4.40 -24.33 36.84
N ILE A 56 4.79 -23.88 35.65
CA ILE A 56 4.25 -22.69 34.99
C ILE A 56 3.42 -23.14 33.80
N LEU A 57 2.24 -22.57 33.63
CA LEU A 57 1.33 -22.90 32.54
C LEU A 57 1.35 -21.81 31.46
N TYR A 58 1.69 -22.16 30.23
CA TYR A 58 1.38 -21.36 29.05
C TYR A 58 0.05 -21.85 28.45
N TRP A 59 -1.00 -21.06 28.60
CA TRP A 59 -2.26 -21.21 27.88
C TRP A 59 -2.11 -20.57 26.50
N MET A 60 -1.77 -21.42 25.53
CA MET A 60 -1.63 -21.07 24.12
C MET A 60 -3.01 -20.99 23.48
N PHE A 61 -3.26 -19.94 22.69
CA PHE A 61 -4.52 -19.80 21.96
C PHE A 61 -4.31 -19.22 20.56
N ARG A 62 -3.96 -17.94 20.42
CA ARG A 62 -3.79 -17.29 19.11
C ARG A 62 -2.48 -17.69 18.43
N ASP A 63 -1.39 -17.78 19.17
CA ASP A 63 -0.05 -18.01 18.64
C ASP A 63 0.35 -19.48 18.76
N ALA A 64 -0.33 -20.33 17.96
CA ALA A 64 -0.14 -21.78 17.92
C ALA A 64 1.18 -22.21 17.26
N ARG A 65 2.31 -21.90 17.90
CA ARG A 65 3.68 -22.31 17.50
C ARG A 65 4.62 -22.24 18.69
N VAL A 66 5.65 -23.11 18.69
CA VAL A 66 6.70 -23.13 19.73
C VAL A 66 7.73 -22.03 19.48
N GLN A 67 8.29 -22.00 18.28
CA GLN A 67 9.33 -21.06 17.91
C GLN A 67 8.77 -19.70 17.48
N ASP A 68 9.60 -18.66 17.61
CA ASP A 68 9.24 -17.27 17.30
C ASP A 68 7.94 -16.81 17.99
N ASN A 69 7.79 -17.23 19.25
CA ASN A 69 6.64 -16.96 20.09
C ASN A 69 7.08 -16.30 21.39
N TRP A 70 6.79 -15.00 21.54
CA TRP A 70 7.17 -14.25 22.73
C TRP A 70 6.49 -14.72 24.01
N ALA A 71 5.26 -15.24 23.92
CA ALA A 71 4.53 -15.78 25.07
C ALA A 71 5.17 -17.09 25.55
N PHE A 72 5.54 -17.97 24.61
CA PHE A 72 6.25 -19.22 24.90
C PHE A 72 7.62 -18.94 25.54
N LEU A 73 8.41 -18.04 24.93
CA LEU A 73 9.72 -17.63 25.45
C LEU A 73 9.60 -17.03 26.86
N PHE A 74 8.61 -16.17 27.10
CA PHE A 74 8.36 -15.61 28.42
C PHE A 74 7.99 -16.68 29.45
N ALA A 75 7.12 -17.63 29.08
CA ALA A 75 6.74 -18.74 29.93
C ALA A 75 7.95 -19.64 30.30
N GLN A 76 8.80 -20.00 29.32
CA GLN A 76 10.02 -20.76 29.57
C GLN A 76 11.00 -19.99 30.47
N LYS A 77 11.20 -18.69 30.22
CA LYS A 77 12.05 -17.84 31.06
C LYS A 77 11.57 -17.82 32.51
N MET A 78 10.26 -17.72 32.70
CA MET A 78 9.63 -17.71 34.03
C MET A 78 9.76 -19.06 34.73
N ALA A 79 9.54 -20.17 34.02
CA ALA A 79 9.68 -21.52 34.56
C ALA A 79 11.13 -21.82 35.00
N ILE A 80 12.11 -21.51 34.15
CA ILE A 80 13.54 -21.72 34.46
C ILE A 80 13.96 -20.85 35.66
N LYS A 81 13.56 -19.57 35.71
CA LYS A 81 13.90 -18.67 36.83
C LYS A 81 13.39 -19.22 38.18
N ASN A 82 12.26 -19.91 38.17
CA ASN A 82 11.65 -20.50 39.37
C ASN A 82 12.00 -21.99 39.56
N LYS A 83 12.85 -22.56 38.69
CA LYS A 83 13.31 -23.95 38.76
C LYS A 83 12.17 -24.98 38.75
N VAL A 84 11.14 -24.73 37.93
CA VAL A 84 9.96 -25.58 37.82
C VAL A 84 9.69 -26.02 36.37
N PRO A 85 8.95 -27.11 36.17
CA PRO A 85 8.51 -27.56 34.84
C PRO A 85 7.69 -26.51 34.09
N LEU A 86 7.79 -26.53 32.76
CA LEU A 86 6.92 -25.78 31.86
C LEU A 86 5.82 -26.69 31.32
N HIS A 87 4.59 -26.21 31.40
CA HIS A 87 3.40 -26.84 30.82
C HIS A 87 2.82 -25.90 29.78
N VAL A 88 2.43 -26.45 28.64
CA VAL A 88 1.72 -25.74 27.57
C VAL A 88 0.38 -26.41 27.41
N CYS A 89 -0.69 -25.64 27.27
CA CYS A 89 -2.00 -26.21 26.99
C CYS A 89 -2.72 -25.45 25.89
N PHE A 90 -3.61 -26.18 25.21
CA PHE A 90 -4.56 -25.62 24.25
C PHE A 90 -5.95 -26.18 24.56
N CYS A 91 -6.95 -25.30 24.64
CA CYS A 91 -8.35 -25.68 24.86
C CYS A 91 -9.07 -25.86 23.52
N ILE A 92 -9.51 -27.08 23.22
CA ILE A 92 -10.44 -27.35 22.13
C ILE A 92 -11.83 -26.95 22.59
N LEU A 93 -12.42 -26.02 21.86
CA LEU A 93 -13.72 -25.45 22.16
C LEU A 93 -14.81 -26.31 21.50
N PRO A 94 -15.93 -26.57 22.18
CA PRO A 94 -17.09 -27.18 21.55
C PRO A 94 -17.57 -26.34 20.37
N LYS A 95 -17.67 -25.02 20.55
CA LYS A 95 -18.05 -24.07 19.50
C LYS A 95 -17.21 -22.80 19.62
N PHE A 96 -16.62 -22.36 18.51
CA PHE A 96 -15.87 -21.11 18.43
C PHE A 96 -16.34 -20.28 17.24
N LEU A 97 -17.12 -19.23 17.50
CA LEU A 97 -17.65 -18.35 16.45
C LEU A 97 -18.28 -19.15 15.30
N ASN A 98 -17.91 -18.88 14.05
CA ASN A 98 -18.38 -19.61 12.86
C ASN A 98 -17.36 -20.64 12.35
N THR A 99 -16.48 -21.13 13.24
CA THR A 99 -15.44 -22.10 12.90
C THR A 99 -16.06 -23.41 12.42
N THR A 100 -15.71 -23.80 11.21
CA THR A 100 -16.13 -25.07 10.58
C THR A 100 -15.10 -26.18 10.75
N MET A 101 -15.46 -27.40 10.38
CA MET A 101 -14.61 -28.58 10.56
C MET A 101 -13.29 -28.52 9.77
N ARG A 102 -13.28 -27.81 8.64
CA ARG A 102 -12.07 -27.38 7.91
C ARG A 102 -11.02 -26.74 8.83
N HIS A 103 -11.42 -25.80 9.67
CA HIS A 103 -10.51 -25.04 10.53
C HIS A 103 -9.96 -25.91 11.65
N TYR A 104 -10.83 -26.68 12.32
CA TYR A 104 -10.43 -27.57 13.40
C TYR A 104 -9.41 -28.60 12.94
N LYS A 105 -9.62 -29.21 11.76
CA LYS A 105 -8.66 -30.18 11.20
C LYS A 105 -7.32 -29.54 10.82
N PHE A 106 -7.36 -28.31 10.28
CA PHE A 106 -6.15 -27.53 10.02
C PHE A 106 -5.37 -27.24 11.32
N LEU A 107 -6.06 -26.76 12.35
CA LEU A 107 -5.50 -26.46 13.66
C LEU A 107 -4.92 -27.70 14.33
N LEU A 108 -5.68 -28.80 14.44
CA LEU A 108 -5.25 -30.02 15.12
C LEU A 108 -3.98 -30.61 14.53
N THR A 109 -3.87 -30.61 13.20
CA THR A 109 -2.66 -31.08 12.52
C THR A 109 -1.44 -30.25 12.92
N GLY A 110 -1.61 -28.93 13.11
CA GLY A 110 -0.57 -28.06 13.64
C GLY A 110 -0.25 -28.31 15.12
N LEU A 111 -1.27 -28.55 15.95
CA LEU A 111 -1.08 -28.85 17.37
C LEU A 111 -0.33 -30.19 17.60
N MET A 112 -0.51 -31.18 16.73
CA MET A 112 0.28 -32.43 16.77
C MET A 112 1.78 -32.16 16.52
N GLU A 113 2.12 -31.23 15.63
CA GLU A 113 3.51 -30.80 15.40
C GLU A 113 4.08 -30.13 16.65
N ILE A 114 3.28 -29.29 17.32
CA ILE A 114 3.65 -28.62 18.58
C ILE A 114 3.87 -29.63 19.72
N GLU A 115 3.00 -30.63 19.90
CA GLU A 115 3.17 -31.66 20.94
C GLU A 115 4.49 -32.40 20.76
N LYS A 116 4.83 -32.75 19.51
CA LYS A 116 6.09 -33.41 19.19
C LYS A 116 7.29 -32.54 19.56
N GLU A 117 7.28 -31.27 19.14
CA GLU A 117 8.38 -30.34 19.45
C GLU A 117 8.49 -30.08 20.96
N CYS A 118 7.37 -29.93 21.67
CA CYS A 118 7.35 -29.80 23.13
C CYS A 118 7.97 -31.03 23.80
N THR A 119 7.67 -32.24 23.32
CA THR A 119 8.24 -33.50 23.83
C THR A 119 9.75 -33.52 23.67
N ASP A 120 10.27 -33.17 22.49
CA ASP A 120 11.71 -33.10 22.20
C ASP A 120 12.42 -32.07 23.12
N LEU A 121 11.71 -31.01 23.48
CA LEU A 121 12.17 -29.94 24.38
C LEU A 121 11.93 -30.23 25.87
N ASN A 122 11.46 -31.42 26.28
CA ASN A 122 11.12 -31.73 27.69
C ASN A 122 10.07 -30.77 28.29
N ILE A 123 9.05 -30.42 27.49
CA ILE A 123 7.94 -29.54 27.86
C ILE A 123 6.64 -30.33 27.72
N ASN A 124 5.79 -30.27 28.74
CA ASN A 124 4.53 -31.02 28.72
C ASN A 124 3.47 -30.25 27.91
N PHE A 125 2.86 -30.89 26.91
CA PHE A 125 1.76 -30.32 26.14
C PHE A 125 0.42 -31.01 26.48
N HIS A 126 -0.59 -30.22 26.83
CA HIS A 126 -1.91 -30.68 27.28
C HIS A 126 -3.00 -30.22 26.32
N LEU A 127 -3.68 -31.16 25.68
CA LEU A 127 -4.89 -30.88 24.92
C LEU A 127 -6.10 -30.99 25.85
N LEU A 128 -6.73 -29.86 26.11
CA LEU A 128 -7.83 -29.73 27.06
C LEU A 128 -9.15 -29.58 26.30
N ASP A 129 -10.23 -30.19 26.80
CA ASP A 129 -11.54 -30.15 26.17
C ASP A 129 -12.49 -29.26 27.00
N GLY A 130 -13.07 -28.24 26.37
CA GLY A 130 -13.99 -27.28 26.99
C GLY A 130 -13.50 -25.83 27.01
N GLU A 131 -14.33 -24.94 27.55
CA GLU A 131 -14.04 -23.51 27.57
C GLU A 131 -12.90 -23.13 28.54
N PRO A 132 -12.02 -22.16 28.20
CA PRO A 132 -10.84 -21.86 29.00
C PRO A 132 -11.17 -21.28 30.39
N ASN A 133 -12.24 -20.49 30.49
CA ASN A 133 -12.78 -19.93 31.73
C ASN A 133 -13.19 -21.01 32.77
N LEU A 134 -13.35 -22.27 32.37
CA LEU A 134 -13.65 -23.39 33.25
C LEU A 134 -12.44 -24.31 33.41
N VAL A 135 -11.82 -24.67 32.29
CA VAL A 135 -10.81 -25.73 32.28
C VAL A 135 -9.45 -25.22 32.79
N ILE A 136 -9.06 -23.98 32.47
CA ILE A 136 -7.76 -23.43 32.92
C ILE A 136 -7.72 -23.26 34.45
N PRO A 137 -8.71 -22.65 35.14
CA PRO A 137 -8.69 -22.57 36.59
C PRO A 137 -8.66 -23.94 37.27
N ASN A 138 -9.38 -24.93 36.73
CA ASN A 138 -9.38 -26.30 37.25
C ASN A 138 -8.02 -26.97 37.09
N PHE A 139 -7.41 -26.84 35.91
CA PHE A 139 -6.07 -27.36 35.64
C PHE A 139 -5.04 -26.74 36.60
N VAL A 140 -5.08 -25.42 36.78
CA VAL A 140 -4.18 -24.70 37.69
C VAL A 140 -4.32 -25.18 39.13
N LYS A 141 -5.54 -25.39 39.62
CA LYS A 141 -5.80 -25.89 40.98
C LYS A 141 -5.31 -27.33 41.14
N ASN A 142 -5.68 -28.22 40.22
CA ASN A 142 -5.36 -29.64 40.30
C ASN A 142 -3.85 -29.90 40.27
N TYR A 143 -3.12 -29.18 39.41
CA TYR A 143 -1.68 -29.35 39.24
C TYR A 143 -0.85 -28.28 39.95
N LYS A 144 -1.45 -27.46 40.82
CA LYS A 144 -0.75 -26.44 41.64
C LYS A 144 0.21 -25.56 40.82
N MET A 145 -0.29 -25.01 39.71
CA MET A 145 0.50 -24.13 38.83
C MET A 145 0.74 -22.78 39.50
N GLY A 146 1.94 -22.22 39.35
CA GLY A 146 2.34 -20.96 40.01
C GLY A 146 2.00 -19.69 39.23
N ALA A 147 1.92 -19.80 37.89
CA ALA A 147 1.48 -18.72 37.03
C ALA A 147 0.85 -19.24 35.74
N VAL A 148 0.00 -18.41 35.14
CA VAL A 148 -0.60 -18.61 33.82
C VAL A 148 -0.08 -17.51 32.89
N ILE A 149 0.52 -17.91 31.77
CA ILE A 149 0.90 -17.03 30.67
C ILE A 149 -0.10 -17.30 29.55
N THR A 150 -0.59 -16.26 28.88
CA THR A 150 -1.44 -16.39 27.69
C THR A 150 -1.03 -15.40 26.62
N ASP A 151 -1.32 -15.70 25.36
CA ASP A 151 -1.09 -14.80 24.24
C ASP A 151 -2.18 -13.71 24.12
N PHE A 152 -1.93 -12.69 23.31
CA PHE A 152 -2.84 -11.57 23.13
C PHE A 152 -3.73 -11.75 21.90
N PHE A 153 -5.04 -11.67 22.10
CA PHE A 153 -6.03 -11.72 21.03
C PHE A 153 -7.15 -10.70 21.29
N PRO A 154 -7.22 -9.57 20.55
CA PRO A 154 -8.13 -8.46 20.87
C PRO A 154 -9.61 -8.69 20.55
N LEU A 155 -10.04 -9.92 20.26
CA LEU A 155 -11.46 -10.20 20.04
C LEU A 155 -12.20 -10.30 21.38
N ARG A 156 -13.50 -9.99 21.34
CA ARG A 156 -14.39 -9.93 22.51
C ARG A 156 -14.39 -11.23 23.32
N ILE A 157 -14.53 -12.39 22.66
CA ILE A 157 -14.61 -13.69 23.33
C ILE A 157 -13.27 -14.08 24.01
N PRO A 158 -12.11 -14.05 23.32
CA PRO A 158 -10.82 -14.32 23.97
C PRO A 158 -10.51 -13.38 25.15
N MET A 159 -10.76 -12.06 24.99
CA MET A 159 -10.55 -11.10 26.07
C MET A 159 -11.46 -11.39 27.27
N PHE A 160 -12.72 -11.73 27.02
CA PHE A 160 -13.65 -12.17 28.06
C PHE A 160 -13.14 -13.41 28.81
N TRP A 161 -12.61 -14.42 28.12
CA TRP A 161 -12.05 -15.59 28.79
C TRP A 161 -10.84 -15.25 29.66
N VAL A 162 -9.95 -14.37 29.20
CA VAL A 162 -8.80 -13.93 30.00
C VAL A 162 -9.27 -13.28 31.30
N ASP A 163 -10.29 -12.42 31.25
CA ASP A 163 -10.88 -11.79 32.43
C ASP A 163 -11.56 -12.80 33.35
N GLU A 164 -12.30 -13.78 32.81
CA GLU A 164 -12.95 -14.82 33.60
C GLU A 164 -11.96 -15.78 34.26
N VAL A 165 -10.92 -16.19 33.53
CA VAL A 165 -9.82 -16.99 34.09
C VAL A 165 -9.18 -16.22 35.22
N LYS A 166 -8.82 -14.95 35.02
CA LYS A 166 -8.24 -14.09 36.06
C LYS A 166 -9.10 -14.07 37.34
N LYS A 167 -10.43 -13.96 37.23
CA LYS A 167 -11.33 -13.93 38.39
C LYS A 167 -11.41 -15.27 39.12
N LYS A 168 -11.27 -16.39 38.42
CA LYS A 168 -11.45 -17.76 38.96
C LYS A 168 -10.15 -18.42 39.42
N LEU A 169 -9.00 -17.86 39.05
CA LEU A 169 -7.69 -18.31 39.52
C LEU A 169 -7.55 -18.11 41.04
N PRO A 170 -6.81 -18.98 41.75
CA PRO A 170 -6.49 -18.76 43.15
C PRO A 170 -5.73 -17.45 43.35
N ASN A 171 -5.94 -16.77 44.49
CA ASN A 171 -5.31 -15.48 44.82
C ASN A 171 -3.76 -15.49 44.82
N GLU A 172 -3.16 -16.67 44.85
CA GLU A 172 -1.70 -16.88 44.87
C GLU A 172 -1.11 -17.12 43.46
N VAL A 173 -1.95 -17.22 42.43
CA VAL A 173 -1.52 -17.52 41.06
C VAL A 173 -1.57 -16.25 40.21
N SER A 174 -0.42 -15.92 39.62
CA SER A 174 -0.32 -14.75 38.74
C SER A 174 -0.71 -15.08 37.30
N ILE A 175 -1.40 -14.16 36.62
CA ILE A 175 -1.68 -14.24 35.19
C ILE A 175 -1.01 -13.11 34.41
N TYR A 176 -0.39 -13.48 33.29
CA TYR A 176 0.30 -12.59 32.36
C TYR A 176 -0.23 -12.77 30.95
N GLN A 177 -0.49 -11.66 30.27
CA GLN A 177 -0.82 -11.64 28.85
C GLN A 177 0.37 -11.10 28.06
N VAL A 178 0.75 -11.77 26.98
CA VAL A 178 1.92 -11.41 26.17
C VAL A 178 1.51 -11.18 24.73
N ASP A 179 1.88 -10.04 24.15
CA ASP A 179 1.71 -9.83 22.71
C ASP A 179 2.83 -10.55 21.94
N ALA A 180 2.48 -11.75 21.47
CA ALA A 180 3.31 -12.62 20.65
C ALA A 180 2.96 -12.57 19.15
N HIS A 181 1.92 -11.81 18.79
CA HIS A 181 1.39 -11.74 17.43
C HIS A 181 1.92 -10.53 16.67
N ASN A 182 2.04 -9.39 17.36
CA ASN A 182 2.50 -8.13 16.77
C ASN A 182 3.99 -7.90 16.97
N ILE A 183 4.61 -7.20 16.02
CA ILE A 183 6.02 -6.80 16.16
C ILE A 183 6.15 -5.84 17.33
N VAL A 184 5.36 -4.75 17.29
CA VAL A 184 5.21 -3.81 18.40
C VAL A 184 3.91 -4.17 19.13
N PRO A 185 3.93 -4.43 20.46
CA PRO A 185 2.74 -4.79 21.20
C PRO A 185 1.60 -3.79 20.98
N CYS A 186 0.36 -4.25 20.85
CA CYS A 186 -0.79 -3.42 20.47
C CYS A 186 -0.94 -2.16 21.35
N TRP A 187 -0.82 -2.33 22.67
CA TRP A 187 -0.88 -1.23 23.65
C TRP A 187 0.37 -0.34 23.70
N VAL A 188 1.47 -0.76 23.09
CA VAL A 188 2.69 0.06 22.93
C VAL A 188 2.67 0.81 21.59
N ALA A 189 2.12 0.19 20.55
CA ALA A 189 2.02 0.77 19.21
C ALA A 189 1.21 2.06 19.25
N SER A 190 0.07 2.05 19.95
CA SER A 190 -0.75 3.24 20.21
C SER A 190 -1.50 3.08 21.53
N ASP A 191 -1.71 4.21 22.21
CA ASP A 191 -2.50 4.40 23.43
C ASP A 191 -4.00 4.65 23.15
N LYS A 192 -4.37 4.73 21.87
CA LYS A 192 -5.73 5.00 21.41
C LYS A 192 -6.05 4.31 20.10
N LEU A 193 -7.34 4.31 19.75
CA LEU A 193 -7.84 3.93 18.43
C LEU A 193 -7.25 4.83 17.34
N GLU A 194 -6.66 4.21 16.31
CA GLU A 194 -6.03 4.91 15.20
C GLU A 194 -6.98 5.05 14.00
N TYR A 195 -7.09 6.27 13.49
CA TYR A 195 -8.02 6.57 12.40
C TYR A 195 -7.66 5.85 11.10
N ALA A 196 -6.37 5.77 10.74
CA ALA A 196 -5.93 5.20 9.47
C ALA A 196 -4.50 4.68 9.49
N ALA A 197 -4.10 3.92 8.46
CA ALA A 197 -2.74 3.43 8.32
C ALA A 197 -1.68 4.55 8.34
N ARG A 198 -2.01 5.75 7.84
CA ARG A 198 -1.10 6.91 7.85
C ARG A 198 -0.78 7.43 9.26
N THR A 199 -1.64 7.17 10.25
CA THR A 199 -1.49 7.68 11.62
C THR A 199 -0.75 6.69 12.51
N ILE A 200 -1.06 5.38 12.40
CA ILE A 200 -0.37 4.33 13.18
C ILE A 200 1.03 4.01 12.64
N ARG A 201 1.26 4.14 11.32
CA ARG A 201 2.54 3.82 10.68
C ARG A 201 3.73 4.54 11.32
N PRO A 202 3.79 5.88 11.45
CA PRO A 202 4.92 6.54 12.09
C PRO A 202 5.13 6.07 13.54
N LYS A 203 4.04 5.80 14.28
CA LYS A 203 4.11 5.28 15.66
C LYS A 203 4.77 3.90 15.72
N ILE A 204 4.42 2.98 14.81
CA ILE A 204 5.06 1.66 14.72
C ILE A 204 6.52 1.82 14.28
N HIS A 205 6.76 2.57 13.21
CA HIS A 205 8.10 2.74 12.64
C HIS A 205 9.11 3.32 13.65
N SER A 206 8.68 4.29 14.47
CA SER A 206 9.53 4.86 15.54
C SER A 206 9.95 3.86 16.62
N ARG A 207 9.30 2.69 16.68
CA ARG A 207 9.56 1.64 17.68
C ARG A 207 10.13 0.36 17.07
N LEU A 208 10.33 0.31 15.75
CA LEU A 208 10.85 -0.90 15.11
C LEU A 208 12.25 -1.24 15.60
N GLU A 209 13.13 -0.26 15.83
CA GLU A 209 14.48 -0.54 16.36
C GLU A 209 14.44 -1.24 17.73
N GLU A 210 13.45 -0.92 18.57
CA GLU A 210 13.29 -1.53 19.90
C GLU A 210 12.67 -2.94 19.83
N PHE A 211 11.77 -3.19 18.87
CA PHE A 211 10.90 -4.38 18.88
C PHE A 211 11.13 -5.36 17.72
N LEU A 212 11.64 -4.91 16.59
CA LEU A 212 11.99 -5.76 15.44
C LEU A 212 13.37 -6.37 15.67
N THR A 213 13.43 -7.32 16.60
CA THR A 213 14.65 -8.06 16.95
C THR A 213 14.59 -9.46 16.39
N GLY A 214 15.74 -10.13 16.33
CA GLY A 214 15.75 -11.59 16.23
C GLY A 214 15.12 -12.24 17.46
N PHE A 215 14.74 -13.51 17.33
CA PHE A 215 14.22 -14.32 18.43
C PHE A 215 15.35 -15.20 19.00
N PRO A 216 15.48 -15.34 20.34
CA PRO A 216 16.29 -16.40 20.91
C PRO A 216 15.62 -17.77 20.69
N PRO A 217 16.37 -18.89 20.73
CA PRO A 217 15.78 -20.22 20.60
C PRO A 217 14.98 -20.59 21.86
N VAL A 218 13.88 -21.31 21.69
CA VAL A 218 13.32 -22.13 22.78
C VAL A 218 14.26 -23.30 23.00
N ILE A 219 14.73 -23.46 24.23
CA ILE A 219 15.72 -24.49 24.57
C ILE A 219 15.05 -25.72 25.17
N LYS A 220 15.78 -26.84 25.23
CA LYS A 220 15.34 -27.99 26.02
C LYS A 220 15.21 -27.56 27.49
N HIS A 221 14.04 -27.78 28.07
CA HIS A 221 13.72 -27.37 29.43
C HIS A 221 14.43 -28.26 30.44
N GLU A 222 15.05 -27.66 31.45
CA GLU A 222 15.91 -28.37 32.42
C GLU A 222 15.11 -29.13 33.48
N TYR A 223 13.89 -28.69 33.77
CA TYR A 223 13.10 -29.18 34.91
C TYR A 223 11.95 -30.06 34.42
N SER A 224 12.02 -31.36 34.69
CA SER A 224 10.94 -32.30 34.35
C SER A 224 9.86 -32.35 35.43
N SER A 225 8.61 -32.59 35.00
CA SER A 225 7.50 -32.83 35.92
C SER A 225 7.66 -34.17 36.63
N THR A 226 7.29 -34.20 37.91
CA THR A 226 7.17 -35.45 38.70
C THR A 226 5.81 -36.12 38.49
N GLU A 227 4.81 -35.38 38.01
CA GLU A 227 3.47 -35.88 37.72
C GLU A 227 3.43 -36.63 36.39
N SER A 228 2.67 -37.73 36.35
CA SER A 228 2.38 -38.46 35.12
C SER A 228 1.09 -37.93 34.47
N PHE A 229 1.15 -37.60 33.18
CA PHE A 229 0.01 -37.09 32.43
C PHE A 229 -0.49 -38.12 31.43
N ALA A 230 -1.81 -38.20 31.28
CA ALA A 230 -2.40 -39.00 30.21
C ALA A 230 -1.97 -38.42 28.85
N LYS A 231 -1.64 -39.30 27.89
CA LYS A 231 -1.36 -38.89 26.51
C LYS A 231 -2.59 -38.25 25.88
N ASN A 232 -2.36 -37.26 25.02
CA ASN A 232 -3.43 -36.60 24.28
C ASN A 232 -4.13 -37.59 23.33
N LYS A 233 -5.45 -37.67 23.41
CA LYS A 233 -6.27 -38.59 22.61
C LYS A 233 -6.74 -37.91 21.32
N TRP A 234 -5.81 -37.69 20.39
CA TRP A 234 -6.07 -36.95 19.15
C TRP A 234 -7.25 -37.44 18.32
N ASN A 235 -7.45 -38.76 18.23
CA ASN A 235 -8.59 -39.34 17.49
C ASN A 235 -9.95 -38.91 18.04
N ASN A 236 -10.02 -38.53 19.31
CA ASN A 236 -11.25 -38.09 19.99
C ASN A 236 -11.29 -36.56 20.19
N ALA A 237 -10.27 -35.81 19.75
CA ALA A 237 -10.15 -34.37 20.02
C ALA A 237 -11.32 -33.56 19.45
N LEU A 238 -11.97 -34.05 18.39
CA LEU A 238 -13.11 -33.39 17.75
C LEU A 238 -14.47 -34.00 18.12
N LYS A 239 -14.51 -34.97 19.03
CA LYS A 239 -15.75 -35.69 19.35
C LYS A 239 -16.84 -34.78 19.92
N ASN A 240 -16.44 -33.78 20.71
CA ASN A 240 -17.34 -32.85 21.39
C ASN A 240 -17.44 -31.49 20.66
N VAL A 241 -16.92 -31.39 19.43
CA VAL A 241 -16.93 -30.15 18.66
C VAL A 241 -18.23 -30.05 17.86
N GLU A 242 -18.99 -28.98 18.12
CA GLU A 242 -20.20 -28.56 17.43
C GLU A 242 -19.85 -27.57 16.30
N ALA A 243 -19.29 -28.09 15.21
CA ALA A 243 -18.90 -27.28 14.05
C ALA A 243 -19.59 -27.76 12.78
N ASP A 244 -19.79 -26.82 11.85
CA ASP A 244 -20.32 -27.13 10.52
C ASP A 244 -19.37 -28.10 9.78
N THR A 245 -19.91 -29.24 9.38
CA THR A 245 -19.21 -30.31 8.66
C THR A 245 -19.39 -30.22 7.14
N SER A 246 -20.23 -29.31 6.64
CA SER A 246 -20.50 -29.14 5.20
C SER A 246 -19.33 -28.46 4.46
N VAL A 247 -18.34 -27.95 5.19
CA VAL A 247 -17.20 -27.23 4.62
C VAL A 247 -15.98 -28.15 4.59
N ASP A 248 -15.60 -28.55 3.38
CA ASP A 248 -14.53 -29.53 3.13
C ASP A 248 -13.14 -29.05 3.56
N GLU A 249 -12.26 -30.01 3.85
CA GLU A 249 -10.84 -29.76 4.08
C GLU A 249 -10.13 -29.21 2.84
N ILE A 250 -8.98 -28.56 3.08
CA ILE A 250 -8.20 -27.92 2.02
C ILE A 250 -6.95 -28.74 1.72
N THR A 251 -6.76 -29.09 0.46
CA THR A 251 -5.66 -29.96 0.03
C THR A 251 -4.42 -29.20 -0.47
N TRP A 252 -4.55 -27.92 -0.83
CA TRP A 252 -3.43 -27.14 -1.37
C TRP A 252 -2.51 -26.55 -0.28
N VAL A 253 -2.94 -26.56 0.99
CA VAL A 253 -2.21 -26.00 2.14
C VAL A 253 -1.80 -27.14 3.06
N LYS A 254 -0.53 -27.17 3.49
CA LYS A 254 -0.08 -28.10 4.52
C LYS A 254 -0.16 -27.44 5.91
N PRO A 255 -0.98 -27.91 6.86
CA PRO A 255 -1.03 -27.29 8.18
C PRO A 255 0.30 -27.41 8.95
N GLY A 256 0.40 -26.66 10.06
CA GLY A 256 1.57 -26.67 10.95
C GLY A 256 2.65 -25.66 10.61
N TYR A 257 3.55 -25.40 11.56
CA TYR A 257 4.60 -24.39 11.47
C TYR A 257 5.53 -24.65 10.26
N LEU A 258 5.93 -25.91 10.07
CA LEU A 258 6.73 -26.30 8.91
C LEU A 258 6.04 -25.98 7.59
N GLY A 259 4.72 -26.18 7.49
CA GLY A 259 3.95 -25.82 6.30
C GLY A 259 4.03 -24.32 5.98
N GLY A 260 3.98 -23.47 7.00
CA GLY A 260 4.10 -22.03 6.85
C GLY A 260 5.50 -21.59 6.40
N ILE A 261 6.56 -22.18 6.98
CA ILE A 261 7.94 -21.88 6.59
C ILE A 261 8.22 -22.29 5.13
N LEU A 262 7.68 -23.44 4.71
CA LEU A 262 7.77 -23.91 3.32
C LEU A 262 7.13 -22.92 2.35
N GLU A 263 5.95 -22.41 2.66
CA GLU A 263 5.27 -21.45 1.79
C GLU A 263 5.94 -20.06 1.84
N LEU A 264 6.55 -19.69 2.97
CA LEU A 264 7.34 -18.47 3.09
C LEU A 264 8.57 -18.55 2.19
N GLU A 265 9.31 -19.65 2.26
CA GLU A 265 10.48 -19.87 1.41
C GLU A 265 10.10 -19.84 -0.08
N ASN A 266 9.01 -20.51 -0.44
CA ASN A 266 8.47 -20.51 -1.79
C ASN A 266 8.10 -19.10 -2.27
N PHE A 267 7.46 -18.30 -1.39
CA PHE A 267 7.15 -16.90 -1.69
C PHE A 267 8.42 -16.07 -1.90
N LEU A 268 9.39 -16.14 -0.98
CA LEU A 268 10.63 -15.38 -1.03
C LEU A 268 11.43 -15.69 -2.31
N LYS A 269 11.54 -16.97 -2.69
CA LYS A 269 12.32 -17.42 -3.85
C LYS A 269 11.61 -17.12 -5.18
N ASN A 270 10.29 -17.35 -5.25
CA ASN A 270 9.59 -17.43 -6.55
C ASN A 270 8.62 -16.29 -6.83
N ARG A 271 8.07 -15.62 -5.81
CA ARG A 271 6.94 -14.68 -5.98
C ARG A 271 7.21 -13.26 -5.48
N LEU A 272 8.11 -13.08 -4.52
CA LEU A 272 8.40 -11.79 -3.90
C LEU A 272 8.78 -10.71 -4.93
N LYS A 273 9.56 -11.07 -5.96
CA LYS A 273 9.95 -10.15 -7.05
C LYS A 273 8.74 -9.56 -7.77
N ALA A 274 7.70 -10.36 -8.00
CA ALA A 274 6.48 -9.92 -8.68
C ALA A 274 5.49 -9.23 -7.73
N TYR A 275 5.57 -9.49 -6.42
CA TYR A 275 4.60 -9.04 -5.41
C TYR A 275 4.25 -7.55 -5.53
N HIS A 276 5.25 -6.67 -5.60
CA HIS A 276 5.00 -5.22 -5.68
C HIS A 276 4.10 -4.84 -6.87
N SER A 277 4.43 -5.37 -8.05
CA SER A 277 3.73 -5.06 -9.30
C SER A 277 2.42 -5.84 -9.51
N LYS A 278 2.26 -7.00 -8.84
CA LYS A 278 1.22 -7.99 -9.17
C LYS A 278 0.33 -8.41 -8.00
N ARG A 279 0.54 -7.95 -6.77
CA ARG A 279 -0.31 -8.31 -5.60
C ARG A 279 -1.79 -7.94 -5.73
N ASN A 280 -2.13 -7.03 -6.65
CA ASN A 280 -3.51 -6.62 -6.94
C ASN A 280 -4.10 -7.31 -8.18
N ASP A 281 -3.33 -8.16 -8.85
CA ASP A 281 -3.75 -8.90 -10.03
C ASP A 281 -4.17 -10.32 -9.60
N PRO A 282 -5.48 -10.61 -9.47
CA PRO A 282 -5.96 -11.91 -9.00
C PRO A 282 -5.63 -13.05 -9.97
N MET A 283 -5.28 -12.75 -11.22
CA MET A 283 -4.83 -13.75 -12.20
C MET A 283 -3.34 -14.08 -12.03
N SER A 284 -2.60 -13.29 -11.25
CA SER A 284 -1.20 -13.52 -10.94
C SER A 284 -1.05 -14.21 -9.58
N ASN A 285 -0.38 -15.36 -9.55
CA ASN A 285 0.06 -15.97 -8.30
C ASN A 285 1.28 -15.22 -7.75
N ALA A 286 1.09 -13.96 -7.33
CA ALA A 286 2.15 -13.08 -6.85
C ALA A 286 2.13 -12.87 -5.33
N ILE A 287 1.04 -13.25 -4.66
CA ILE A 287 0.86 -13.08 -3.21
C ILE A 287 1.59 -14.15 -2.39
N SER A 288 1.74 -13.92 -1.08
CA SER A 288 2.49 -14.83 -0.19
C SER A 288 1.77 -16.13 0.11
N ASN A 289 0.43 -16.10 0.15
CA ASN A 289 -0.43 -17.17 0.66
C ASN A 289 -0.21 -17.56 2.13
N LEU A 290 0.48 -16.73 2.92
CA LEU A 290 0.85 -17.03 4.30
C LEU A 290 -0.27 -16.82 5.32
N SER A 291 -1.41 -16.26 4.92
CA SER A 291 -2.47 -15.92 5.87
C SER A 291 -3.03 -17.07 6.69
N PRO A 292 -3.07 -18.33 6.22
CA PRO A 292 -3.48 -19.47 7.07
C PRO A 292 -2.53 -19.78 8.24
N TRP A 293 -1.27 -19.29 8.22
CA TRP A 293 -0.28 -19.55 9.27
C TRP A 293 0.17 -18.31 10.03
N PHE A 294 0.43 -17.20 9.33
CA PHE A 294 1.07 -15.99 9.89
C PHE A 294 0.24 -14.70 9.70
N HIS A 295 -1.01 -14.82 9.23
CA HIS A 295 -1.91 -13.71 8.83
C HIS A 295 -1.31 -12.72 7.80
N PHE A 296 -2.15 -11.87 7.19
CA PHE A 296 -1.73 -10.97 6.10
C PHE A 296 -0.96 -9.73 6.59
N GLU A 297 -0.08 -9.19 5.72
CA GLU A 297 0.53 -7.84 5.84
C GLU A 297 1.18 -7.59 7.21
N ALA A 298 2.28 -8.32 7.44
CA ALA A 298 2.97 -8.52 8.72
C ALA A 298 3.48 -7.26 9.46
N ILE A 299 3.35 -6.06 8.91
CA ILE A 299 3.66 -4.80 9.60
C ILE A 299 2.63 -3.74 9.18
N VAL A 300 2.22 -2.91 10.14
CA VAL A 300 1.24 -1.83 10.02
C VAL A 300 -0.19 -2.33 9.88
N ARG A 301 -0.52 -3.17 8.90
CA ARG A 301 -1.93 -3.55 8.67
C ARG A 301 -2.43 -4.46 9.79
N ARG A 302 -1.68 -5.50 10.13
CA ARG A 302 -2.02 -6.39 11.25
C ARG A 302 -2.14 -5.62 12.56
N GLU A 303 -1.15 -4.79 12.88
CA GLU A 303 -1.19 -3.95 14.09
C GLU A 303 -2.35 -2.93 14.07
N LEU A 304 -2.74 -2.41 12.90
CA LEU A 304 -3.91 -1.54 12.77
C LEU A 304 -5.21 -2.30 13.02
N SER A 305 -5.32 -3.54 12.52
CA SER A 305 -6.49 -4.38 12.75
C SER A 305 -6.65 -4.75 14.23
N ASP A 306 -5.54 -5.13 14.86
CA ASP A 306 -5.49 -5.42 16.29
C ASP A 306 -5.79 -4.16 17.12
N ASN A 307 -5.25 -3.00 16.73
CA ASN A 307 -5.57 -1.71 17.36
C ASN A 307 -7.07 -1.41 17.27
N PHE A 308 -7.69 -1.62 16.11
CA PHE A 308 -9.11 -1.38 15.91
C PHE A 308 -9.96 -2.28 16.82
N CYS A 309 -9.72 -3.59 16.81
CA CYS A 309 -10.50 -4.51 17.64
C CYS A 309 -10.24 -4.32 19.15
N TYR A 310 -9.02 -3.90 19.53
CA TYR A 310 -8.66 -3.66 20.93
C TYR A 310 -9.32 -2.41 21.51
N TYR A 311 -9.39 -1.32 20.75
CA TYR A 311 -9.92 -0.03 21.25
C TYR A 311 -11.37 0.25 20.86
N ASN A 312 -12.01 -0.62 20.08
CA ASN A 312 -13.39 -0.44 19.65
C ASN A 312 -14.22 -1.69 19.96
N GLU A 313 -15.04 -1.64 21.01
CA GLU A 313 -15.91 -2.76 21.41
C GLU A 313 -16.95 -3.13 20.34
N ASN A 314 -17.25 -2.21 19.42
CA ASN A 314 -18.20 -2.40 18.32
C ASN A 314 -17.48 -2.71 16.99
N TYR A 315 -16.33 -3.39 17.02
CA TYR A 315 -15.51 -3.67 15.83
C TYR A 315 -16.23 -4.51 14.74
N ASP A 316 -17.32 -5.19 15.11
CA ASP A 316 -18.16 -6.06 14.28
C ASP A 316 -19.53 -5.43 13.96
N SER A 317 -19.71 -4.13 14.23
CA SER A 317 -20.97 -3.41 14.03
C SER A 317 -20.75 -2.07 13.35
N ILE A 318 -21.75 -1.60 12.59
CA ILE A 318 -21.74 -0.25 11.99
C ILE A 318 -21.57 0.85 13.04
N LYS A 319 -22.00 0.60 14.29
CA LYS A 319 -21.78 1.53 15.40
C LYS A 319 -20.30 1.79 15.69
N GLY A 320 -19.41 0.87 15.31
CA GLY A 320 -17.96 1.03 15.42
C GLY A 320 -17.33 1.81 14.26
N ALA A 321 -18.11 2.26 13.27
CA ALA A 321 -17.59 3.04 12.15
C ALA A 321 -17.42 4.52 12.49
N ASN A 322 -16.72 5.26 11.63
CA ASN A 322 -16.61 6.71 11.75
C ASN A 322 -17.98 7.38 11.55
N THR A 323 -18.22 8.52 12.21
CA THR A 323 -19.48 9.27 12.12
C THR A 323 -19.88 9.58 10.68
N TRP A 324 -18.95 10.05 9.85
CA TRP A 324 -19.23 10.35 8.43
C TRP A 324 -19.74 9.12 7.65
N ALA A 325 -19.26 7.92 8.00
CA ALA A 325 -19.64 6.68 7.34
C ALA A 325 -21.04 6.23 7.78
N VAL A 326 -21.33 6.34 9.08
CA VAL A 326 -22.66 6.07 9.64
C VAL A 326 -23.70 7.03 9.06
N GLU A 327 -23.38 8.32 8.98
CA GLU A 327 -24.24 9.35 8.39
C GLU A 327 -24.54 9.08 6.92
N THR A 328 -23.52 8.76 6.10
CA THR A 328 -23.76 8.45 4.68
C THR A 328 -24.55 7.15 4.50
N LEU A 329 -24.30 6.11 5.30
CA LEU A 329 -25.05 4.86 5.23
C LEU A 329 -26.52 5.07 5.61
N ASN A 330 -26.79 5.90 6.62
CA ASN A 330 -28.14 6.22 7.05
C ASN A 330 -28.89 7.10 6.03
N LYS A 331 -28.21 8.11 5.46
CA LYS A 331 -28.77 8.97 4.42
C LYS A 331 -29.31 8.16 3.23
N HIS A 332 -28.61 7.10 2.87
CA HIS A 332 -28.88 6.28 1.68
C HIS A 332 -29.57 4.95 1.98
N ARG A 333 -30.07 4.78 3.21
CA ARG A 333 -30.75 3.57 3.67
C ARG A 333 -32.04 3.27 2.89
N HIS A 334 -32.66 4.29 2.30
CA HIS A 334 -33.93 4.16 1.56
C HIS A 334 -33.76 4.23 0.04
N ASP A 335 -32.53 4.35 -0.45
CA ASP A 335 -32.22 4.32 -1.88
C ASP A 335 -32.70 3.01 -2.50
N LYS A 336 -33.23 3.00 -3.72
CA LYS A 336 -33.67 1.74 -4.35
C LYS A 336 -32.45 0.87 -4.65
N ARG A 337 -32.51 -0.44 -4.40
CA ARG A 337 -31.43 -1.37 -4.79
C ARG A 337 -31.81 -2.03 -6.11
N LEU A 338 -30.86 -2.15 -7.04
CA LEU A 338 -31.12 -2.80 -8.33
C LEU A 338 -31.30 -4.31 -8.17
N TYR A 339 -30.50 -4.91 -7.29
CA TYR A 339 -30.57 -6.31 -6.90
C TYR A 339 -30.60 -6.40 -5.38
N ILE A 340 -31.37 -7.34 -4.84
CA ILE A 340 -31.38 -7.68 -3.43
C ILE A 340 -31.30 -9.20 -3.34
N TYR A 341 -30.24 -9.70 -2.70
CA TYR A 341 -30.06 -11.11 -2.44
C TYR A 341 -30.26 -11.40 -0.96
N ASN A 342 -30.70 -12.63 -0.65
CA ASN A 342 -30.63 -13.16 0.70
C ASN A 342 -29.28 -13.87 0.94
N LEU A 343 -29.00 -14.19 2.20
CA LEU A 343 -27.76 -14.85 2.59
C LEU A 343 -27.53 -16.18 1.86
N ASN A 344 -28.58 -16.98 1.65
CA ASN A 344 -28.47 -18.27 0.98
C ASN A 344 -28.09 -18.13 -0.51
N GLU A 345 -28.64 -17.14 -1.20
CA GLU A 345 -28.27 -16.85 -2.60
C GLU A 345 -26.80 -16.39 -2.70
N LEU A 346 -26.36 -15.53 -1.78
CA LEU A 346 -24.96 -15.09 -1.70
C LEU A 346 -24.04 -16.27 -1.35
N GLU A 347 -24.37 -17.06 -0.34
CA GLU A 347 -23.57 -18.20 0.11
C GLU A 347 -23.35 -19.24 -1.00
N ASN A 348 -24.38 -19.48 -1.82
CA ASN A 348 -24.35 -20.45 -2.93
C ASN A 348 -23.92 -19.84 -4.28
N SER A 349 -23.38 -18.62 -4.31
CA SER A 349 -22.90 -17.97 -5.54
C SER A 349 -24.00 -17.82 -6.62
N LEU A 350 -25.22 -17.48 -6.20
CA LEU A 350 -26.39 -17.33 -7.08
C LEU A 350 -26.70 -15.85 -7.37
N THR A 351 -25.67 -15.09 -7.74
CA THR A 351 -25.85 -13.69 -8.15
C THR A 351 -25.80 -13.54 -9.67
N HIS A 352 -26.24 -12.38 -10.17
CA HIS A 352 -26.15 -12.02 -11.59
C HIS A 352 -24.70 -11.73 -12.04
N ASP A 353 -23.74 -11.65 -11.11
CA ASP A 353 -22.36 -11.24 -11.38
C ASP A 353 -21.40 -12.43 -11.27
N ASP A 354 -20.94 -12.90 -12.43
CA ASP A 354 -20.02 -14.03 -12.54
C ASP A 354 -18.70 -13.80 -11.81
N LEU A 355 -18.20 -12.55 -11.73
CA LEU A 355 -16.99 -12.26 -10.96
C LEU A 355 -17.23 -12.47 -9.48
N TRP A 356 -18.38 -11.99 -8.98
CA TRP A 356 -18.73 -12.15 -7.57
C TRP A 356 -18.92 -13.63 -7.22
N ASN A 357 -19.64 -14.36 -8.07
CA ASN A 357 -19.82 -15.81 -7.94
C ASN A 357 -18.46 -16.54 -7.95
N ALA A 358 -17.52 -16.16 -8.82
CA ALA A 358 -16.17 -16.72 -8.84
C ALA A 358 -15.37 -16.40 -7.56
N CYS A 359 -15.54 -15.22 -6.98
CA CYS A 359 -14.93 -14.86 -5.70
C CYS A 359 -15.44 -15.77 -4.58
N GLN A 360 -16.77 -15.90 -4.47
CA GLN A 360 -17.41 -16.73 -3.47
C GLN A 360 -17.03 -18.20 -3.63
N ASN A 361 -17.05 -18.74 -4.86
CA ASN A 361 -16.61 -20.10 -5.15
C ASN A 361 -15.13 -20.33 -4.82
N GLN A 362 -14.25 -19.35 -5.08
CA GLN A 362 -12.84 -19.43 -4.66
C GLN A 362 -12.73 -19.55 -3.13
N LEU A 363 -13.54 -18.78 -2.39
CA LEU A 363 -13.55 -18.85 -0.93
C LEU A 363 -14.06 -20.20 -0.42
N ILE A 364 -15.16 -20.71 -0.97
CA ILE A 364 -15.72 -22.02 -0.61
C ILE A 364 -14.71 -23.13 -0.88
N GLN A 365 -14.15 -23.21 -2.10
CA GLN A 365 -13.32 -24.33 -2.52
C GLN A 365 -11.88 -24.26 -1.99
N ARG A 366 -11.29 -23.05 -1.93
CA ARG A 366 -9.88 -22.89 -1.54
C ARG A 366 -9.69 -22.41 -0.12
N GLY A 367 -10.77 -22.02 0.58
CA GLY A 367 -10.73 -21.39 1.90
C GLY A 367 -9.86 -20.15 2.00
N LYS A 368 -9.63 -19.51 0.85
CA LYS A 368 -8.82 -18.30 0.74
C LYS A 368 -9.15 -17.57 -0.54
N MET A 369 -9.77 -16.40 -0.39
CA MET A 369 -10.02 -15.48 -1.50
C MET A 369 -8.83 -14.53 -1.69
N HIS A 370 -8.51 -14.20 -2.94
CA HIS A 370 -7.48 -13.20 -3.24
C HIS A 370 -7.79 -11.86 -2.58
N GLY A 371 -6.81 -11.22 -1.93
CA GLY A 371 -7.04 -10.02 -1.11
C GLY A 371 -7.66 -8.85 -1.87
N PHE A 372 -7.31 -8.67 -3.16
CA PHE A 372 -7.95 -7.67 -4.01
C PHE A 372 -9.45 -7.94 -4.23
N LEU A 373 -9.81 -9.22 -4.38
CA LEU A 373 -11.18 -9.66 -4.63
C LEU A 373 -12.04 -9.59 -3.36
N ARG A 374 -11.46 -9.79 -2.16
CA ARG A 374 -12.19 -9.62 -0.88
C ARG A 374 -12.82 -8.22 -0.76
N MET A 375 -12.11 -7.19 -1.20
CA MET A 375 -12.63 -5.82 -1.23
C MET A 375 -13.80 -5.65 -2.21
N TYR A 376 -13.72 -6.28 -3.38
CA TYR A 376 -14.80 -6.26 -4.37
C TYR A 376 -16.03 -6.98 -3.82
N TRP A 377 -15.82 -8.21 -3.36
CA TRP A 377 -16.83 -9.11 -2.83
C TRP A 377 -17.64 -8.47 -1.69
N ALA A 378 -16.99 -7.93 -0.66
CA ALA A 378 -17.68 -7.31 0.48
C ALA A 378 -18.43 -6.01 0.10
N LYS A 379 -17.91 -5.24 -0.86
CA LYS A 379 -18.59 -4.03 -1.35
C LYS A 379 -19.85 -4.36 -2.14
N LYS A 380 -19.84 -5.44 -2.90
CA LYS A 380 -21.04 -5.93 -3.61
C LYS A 380 -22.09 -6.48 -2.66
N ILE A 381 -21.69 -7.12 -1.56
CA ILE A 381 -22.64 -7.49 -0.51
C ILE A 381 -23.36 -6.24 0.03
N LEU A 382 -22.67 -5.12 0.28
CA LEU A 382 -23.31 -3.85 0.66
C LEU A 382 -24.29 -3.35 -0.41
N GLU A 383 -23.91 -3.42 -1.68
CA GLU A 383 -24.74 -2.95 -2.79
C GLU A 383 -26.03 -3.79 -2.97
N TRP A 384 -25.98 -5.08 -2.64
CA TRP A 384 -27.08 -6.04 -2.88
C TRP A 384 -27.76 -6.56 -1.63
N SER A 385 -27.53 -5.93 -0.47
CA SER A 385 -28.22 -6.27 0.78
C SER A 385 -29.34 -5.28 1.08
N PRO A 386 -30.39 -5.72 1.82
CA PRO A 386 -31.47 -4.83 2.24
C PRO A 386 -30.95 -3.66 3.09
N THR A 387 -30.02 -3.92 3.99
CA THR A 387 -29.45 -2.93 4.90
C THR A 387 -27.92 -3.07 5.01
N PRO A 388 -27.20 -2.00 5.37
CA PRO A 388 -25.79 -2.09 5.70
C PRO A 388 -25.50 -3.08 6.84
N GLU A 389 -26.41 -3.22 7.81
CA GLU A 389 -26.29 -4.15 8.93
C GLU A 389 -26.26 -5.59 8.43
N ASN A 390 -27.22 -5.96 7.57
CA ASN A 390 -27.24 -7.27 6.92
C ASN A 390 -25.97 -7.49 6.09
N ALA A 391 -25.52 -6.46 5.36
CA ALA A 391 -24.32 -6.58 4.54
C ALA A 391 -23.08 -6.92 5.38
N LEU A 392 -22.92 -6.24 6.52
CA LEU A 392 -21.81 -6.47 7.44
C LEU A 392 -21.91 -7.86 8.09
N GLU A 393 -23.07 -8.19 8.64
CA GLU A 393 -23.33 -9.49 9.26
C GLU A 393 -23.04 -10.65 8.31
N TRP A 394 -23.57 -10.60 7.09
CA TRP A 394 -23.38 -11.64 6.08
C TRP A 394 -21.94 -11.72 5.59
N SER A 395 -21.27 -10.58 5.41
CA SER A 395 -19.85 -10.57 5.03
C SER A 395 -18.96 -11.19 6.11
N LEU A 396 -19.22 -10.89 7.39
CA LEU A 396 -18.50 -11.49 8.51
C LEU A 396 -18.78 -12.99 8.60
N TYR A 397 -20.05 -13.40 8.54
CA TYR A 397 -20.44 -14.80 8.56
C TYR A 397 -19.75 -15.60 7.45
N LEU A 398 -19.84 -15.16 6.18
CA LEU A 398 -19.23 -15.86 5.05
C LEU A 398 -17.69 -15.88 5.14
N ASN A 399 -17.06 -14.79 5.59
CA ASN A 399 -15.62 -14.75 5.81
C ASN A 399 -15.18 -15.77 6.87
N ASP A 400 -15.87 -15.79 8.02
CA ASP A 400 -15.50 -16.60 9.18
C ASP A 400 -15.85 -18.08 8.99
N LYS A 401 -16.87 -18.39 8.19
CA LYS A 401 -17.28 -19.76 7.86
C LYS A 401 -16.32 -20.44 6.88
N TYR A 402 -15.84 -19.73 5.87
CA TYR A 402 -15.12 -20.35 4.75
C TYR A 402 -13.62 -20.06 4.72
N SER A 403 -13.17 -18.90 5.21
CA SER A 403 -11.77 -18.48 5.11
C SER A 403 -10.92 -19.10 6.22
N LEU A 404 -9.84 -19.83 5.87
CA LEU A 404 -8.90 -20.36 6.86
C LEU A 404 -8.25 -19.28 7.75
N ASP A 405 -8.21 -18.04 7.24
CA ASP A 405 -7.71 -16.86 7.94
C ASP A 405 -8.84 -15.97 8.49
N GLY A 406 -10.06 -16.51 8.61
CA GLY A 406 -11.23 -15.86 9.21
C GLY A 406 -11.19 -15.89 10.75
N ASN A 407 -12.25 -15.39 11.39
CA ASN A 407 -12.33 -15.23 12.85
C ASN A 407 -11.14 -14.43 13.43
N ASP A 408 -10.64 -13.45 12.67
CA ASP A 408 -9.41 -12.69 12.95
C ASP A 408 -9.66 -11.18 12.84
N PRO A 409 -8.93 -10.31 13.57
CA PRO A 409 -9.10 -8.86 13.49
C PRO A 409 -8.97 -8.32 12.07
N ASN A 410 -8.14 -8.94 11.22
CA ASN A 410 -8.03 -8.54 9.81
C ASN A 410 -9.30 -8.86 9.00
N GLY A 411 -10.04 -9.91 9.36
CA GLY A 411 -11.34 -10.24 8.77
C GLY A 411 -12.39 -9.18 9.11
N TYR A 412 -12.55 -8.87 10.40
CA TYR A 412 -13.45 -7.81 10.87
C TYR A 412 -13.12 -6.47 10.24
N VAL A 413 -11.85 -6.04 10.32
CA VAL A 413 -11.40 -4.76 9.74
C VAL A 413 -11.48 -4.76 8.21
N GLY A 414 -11.28 -5.90 7.55
CA GLY A 414 -11.46 -6.02 6.10
C GLY A 414 -12.91 -5.77 5.66
N CYS A 415 -13.88 -6.36 6.38
CA CYS A 415 -15.31 -6.17 6.12
C CYS A 415 -15.73 -4.73 6.48
N MET A 416 -15.33 -4.24 7.65
CA MET A 416 -15.61 -2.86 8.08
C MET A 416 -14.97 -1.82 7.15
N TRP A 417 -13.78 -2.04 6.63
CA TRP A 417 -13.16 -1.15 5.65
C TRP A 417 -13.98 -1.11 4.35
N SER A 418 -14.47 -2.28 3.93
CA SER A 418 -15.22 -2.43 2.69
C SER A 418 -16.62 -1.81 2.77
N ILE A 419 -17.31 -2.04 3.89
CA ILE A 419 -18.74 -1.75 4.09
C ILE A 419 -18.96 -0.44 4.84
N CYS A 420 -18.05 -0.07 5.74
CA CYS A 420 -18.19 1.09 6.61
C CYS A 420 -17.05 2.12 6.44
N GLY A 421 -16.12 1.90 5.50
CA GLY A 421 -15.07 2.88 5.20
C GLY A 421 -14.10 3.19 6.35
N ILE A 422 -14.01 2.33 7.39
CA ILE A 422 -13.03 2.55 8.46
C ILE A 422 -11.62 2.54 7.87
N HIS A 423 -10.72 3.36 8.41
CA HIS A 423 -9.36 3.53 7.89
C HIS A 423 -9.26 4.00 6.43
N ASP A 424 -10.36 4.43 5.82
CA ASP A 424 -10.42 5.09 4.53
C ASP A 424 -10.89 6.56 4.68
N GLN A 425 -10.91 7.27 3.57
CA GLN A 425 -11.52 8.61 3.46
C GLN A 425 -12.89 8.52 2.79
N GLY A 426 -13.71 9.57 2.95
CA GLY A 426 -14.92 9.74 2.15
C GLY A 426 -14.59 10.06 0.69
N PHE A 427 -15.33 9.46 -0.23
CA PHE A 427 -15.25 9.68 -1.68
C PHE A 427 -16.44 10.51 -2.17
N LYS A 428 -16.38 10.99 -3.42
CA LYS A 428 -17.49 11.70 -4.08
C LYS A 428 -18.72 10.78 -4.09
N GLU A 429 -19.89 11.33 -3.75
CA GLU A 429 -21.16 10.63 -3.87
C GLU A 429 -21.37 10.26 -5.36
N LEU A 430 -21.46 8.97 -5.67
CA LEU A 430 -21.67 8.46 -7.02
C LEU A 430 -23.16 8.30 -7.28
N TYR A 431 -23.70 9.08 -8.23
CA TYR A 431 -25.12 9.06 -8.61
C TYR A 431 -25.48 7.96 -9.64
N ASP A 432 -24.47 7.27 -10.19
CA ASP A 432 -24.62 6.25 -11.24
C ASP A 432 -24.73 4.80 -10.71
N THR A 433 -24.68 4.62 -9.39
CA THR A 433 -25.08 3.37 -8.72
C THR A 433 -26.28 3.70 -7.86
N VAL A 434 -27.33 2.87 -7.91
CA VAL A 434 -28.62 3.16 -7.26
C VAL A 434 -28.49 3.29 -5.73
N VAL A 435 -27.34 2.93 -5.15
CA VAL A 435 -26.92 3.29 -3.78
C VAL A 435 -25.80 4.33 -3.85
N VAL A 436 -26.10 5.56 -3.44
CA VAL A 436 -25.15 6.67 -3.44
C VAL A 436 -24.39 6.63 -2.11
N LEU A 437 -23.07 6.42 -2.10
CA LEU A 437 -22.31 6.41 -0.84
C LEU A 437 -20.98 7.15 -0.99
N LYS A 438 -20.55 7.81 0.09
CA LYS A 438 -19.16 8.29 0.22
C LYS A 438 -18.16 7.15 0.44
N ILE A 439 -18.61 5.90 0.41
CA ILE A 439 -17.78 4.71 0.52
C ILE A 439 -17.19 4.40 -0.84
N ARG A 440 -15.89 4.08 -0.88
CA ARG A 440 -15.18 3.75 -2.12
C ARG A 440 -15.92 2.67 -2.91
N SER A 441 -16.41 2.99 -4.11
CA SER A 441 -16.98 2.01 -5.04
C SER A 441 -15.89 1.25 -5.81
N ARG A 442 -16.18 0.03 -6.25
CA ARG A 442 -15.32 -0.75 -7.15
C ARG A 442 -16.16 -1.39 -8.25
N ARG A 443 -15.87 -1.04 -9.50
CA ARG A 443 -16.29 -1.78 -10.69
C ARG A 443 -15.06 -2.53 -11.22
N VAL A 444 -15.21 -3.80 -11.54
CA VAL A 444 -14.18 -4.58 -12.23
C VAL A 444 -14.76 -4.96 -13.58
N GLY A 445 -14.17 -4.47 -14.67
CA GLY A 445 -14.60 -4.84 -16.01
C GLY A 445 -14.11 -6.24 -16.35
N LEU A 446 -15.02 -7.21 -16.41
CA LEU A 446 -14.78 -8.47 -17.11
C LEU A 446 -15.02 -8.22 -18.60
N ASN A 447 -13.98 -8.33 -19.43
CA ASN A 447 -14.23 -8.59 -20.85
C ASN A 447 -14.67 -10.06 -20.94
N LYS A 448 -15.91 -10.30 -21.41
CA LYS A 448 -16.46 -11.63 -21.72
C LYS A 448 -15.40 -12.48 -22.42
N VAL A 449 -14.98 -13.57 -21.76
CA VAL A 449 -14.42 -14.74 -22.44
C VAL A 449 -15.63 -15.60 -22.76
N GLU A 450 -15.91 -15.83 -24.04
CA GLU A 450 -16.94 -16.78 -24.47
C GLU A 450 -16.59 -18.16 -23.90
N LEU A 451 -17.41 -18.65 -22.97
CA LEU A 451 -17.37 -20.02 -22.50
C LEU A 451 -18.01 -20.90 -23.58
N GLY A 452 -17.18 -21.40 -24.49
CA GLY A 452 -17.52 -22.55 -25.31
C GLY A 452 -17.52 -23.81 -24.44
N GLU A 453 -18.64 -24.53 -24.44
CA GLU A 453 -18.75 -25.86 -23.82
C GLU A 453 -17.75 -26.83 -24.46
N SER A 454 -16.62 -27.05 -23.82
CA SER A 454 -15.90 -28.34 -23.80
C SER A 454 -14.61 -28.23 -23.02
N ASN A 455 -14.45 -29.16 -22.07
CA ASN A 455 -13.21 -29.51 -21.35
C ASN A 455 -12.64 -28.44 -20.39
N VAL A 456 -13.06 -28.58 -19.12
CA VAL A 456 -12.40 -28.01 -17.95
C VAL A 456 -11.02 -28.67 -17.78
N THR A 457 -10.02 -28.20 -18.51
CA THR A 457 -8.59 -28.27 -18.18
C THR A 457 -7.83 -27.58 -19.31
N THR A 458 -6.85 -26.75 -18.94
CA THR A 458 -5.92 -26.01 -19.83
C THR A 458 -6.53 -24.88 -20.67
N LEU A 459 -6.17 -23.63 -20.32
CA LEU A 459 -5.69 -22.56 -21.23
C LEU A 459 -5.84 -21.19 -20.55
N TYR A 460 -4.72 -20.57 -20.14
CA TYR A 460 -4.68 -19.14 -19.81
C TYR A 460 -3.41 -18.52 -20.42
N HIS A 461 -3.41 -18.40 -21.74
CA HIS A 461 -2.53 -17.50 -22.47
C HIS A 461 -3.38 -16.53 -23.28
N SER A 462 -3.40 -15.26 -22.91
CA SER A 462 -3.50 -14.18 -23.90
C SER A 462 -2.89 -12.88 -23.36
N ASP A 463 -1.83 -12.44 -24.04
CA ASP A 463 -1.16 -11.17 -23.84
C ASP A 463 -2.04 -10.01 -24.30
N ARG A 464 -2.87 -9.42 -23.41
CA ARG A 464 -3.47 -8.09 -23.69
C ARG A 464 -4.09 -7.29 -22.54
N LEU A 465 -3.76 -7.56 -21.28
CA LEU A 465 -4.35 -6.87 -20.10
C LEU A 465 -3.45 -5.79 -19.45
N ARG A 466 -2.57 -5.13 -20.23
CA ARG A 466 -1.51 -4.26 -19.68
C ARG A 466 -1.94 -2.84 -19.25
N TRP A 467 -3.21 -2.43 -19.36
CA TRP A 467 -3.55 -0.98 -19.36
C TRP A 467 -4.68 -0.48 -18.46
N TYR A 468 -5.22 -1.27 -17.51
CA TYR A 468 -6.46 -0.89 -16.79
C TYR A 468 -6.40 -0.90 -15.24
N THR A 469 -5.27 -0.60 -14.60
CA THR A 469 -5.16 -0.63 -13.12
C THR A 469 -4.78 0.67 -12.42
N ASN A 470 -4.70 1.81 -13.12
CA ASN A 470 -4.40 3.10 -12.49
C ASN A 470 -5.49 4.15 -12.79
N ASP A 471 -6.62 4.06 -12.11
CA ASP A 471 -7.75 5.01 -12.27
C ASP A 471 -7.77 6.13 -11.22
N THR A 472 -6.66 6.38 -10.52
CA THR A 472 -6.48 7.58 -9.66
C THR A 472 -5.09 8.21 -9.71
N GLN A 473 -4.16 7.67 -10.50
CA GLN A 473 -2.88 8.34 -10.76
C GLN A 473 -2.96 9.02 -12.13
N ARG A 474 -2.84 10.35 -12.15
CA ARG A 474 -2.40 11.10 -13.34
C ARG A 474 -1.20 10.33 -13.92
N SER A 475 -1.21 10.06 -15.22
CA SER A 475 -0.20 9.19 -15.84
C SER A 475 1.22 9.68 -15.50
N TRP A 476 2.19 8.78 -15.42
CA TRP A 476 3.59 9.16 -15.20
C TRP A 476 4.05 10.23 -16.23
N VAL A 477 3.52 10.15 -17.47
CA VAL A 477 3.73 11.12 -18.55
C VAL A 477 3.18 12.50 -18.18
N TRP A 478 2.02 12.59 -17.54
CA TRP A 478 1.49 13.86 -17.01
C TRP A 478 2.33 14.43 -15.88
N HIS A 479 2.82 13.60 -14.97
CA HIS A 479 3.68 14.05 -13.88
C HIS A 479 5.05 14.55 -14.39
N GLU A 480 5.63 13.90 -15.40
CA GLU A 480 6.88 14.36 -16.01
C GLU A 480 6.67 15.57 -16.93
N ALA A 481 5.56 15.64 -17.68
CA ALA A 481 5.17 16.86 -18.41
C ALA A 481 4.94 18.03 -17.44
N TRP A 482 4.30 17.79 -16.30
CA TRP A 482 4.13 18.78 -15.23
C TRP A 482 5.46 19.18 -14.60
N LYS A 483 6.42 18.27 -14.45
CA LYS A 483 7.77 18.64 -13.99
C LYS A 483 8.52 19.43 -15.06
N LEU A 484 8.41 19.08 -16.33
CA LEU A 484 9.04 19.83 -17.43
C LEU A 484 8.44 21.24 -17.59
N LEU A 485 7.16 21.41 -17.27
CA LEU A 485 6.45 22.70 -17.32
C LEU A 485 6.50 23.50 -15.99
N GLY A 486 6.54 22.80 -14.85
CA GLY A 486 6.41 23.37 -13.49
C GLY A 486 7.71 23.39 -12.68
N VAL A 487 8.68 22.50 -12.95
CA VAL A 487 10.05 22.63 -12.44
C VAL A 487 10.78 23.58 -13.37
N ARG A 488 10.82 24.85 -12.95
CA ARG A 488 11.50 26.02 -13.56
C ARG A 488 10.61 26.95 -14.40
N LEU A 489 9.62 27.58 -13.76
CA LEU A 489 9.21 28.97 -14.07
C LEU A 489 10.31 30.02 -13.73
N ILE A 490 11.56 29.58 -13.66
CA ILE A 490 12.76 30.39 -13.43
C ILE A 490 13.80 29.82 -14.41
N PRO A 491 13.62 29.98 -15.75
CA PRO A 491 14.34 31.08 -16.39
C PRO A 491 13.78 31.45 -17.79
N TRP A 492 12.51 31.86 -17.92
CA TRP A 492 11.98 32.36 -19.21
C TRP A 492 11.94 33.89 -19.25
N ASP A 493 11.73 34.49 -18.08
CA ASP A 493 11.97 35.89 -17.76
C ASP A 493 13.43 36.31 -18.04
N LYS A 494 14.38 35.42 -17.76
CA LYS A 494 15.82 35.68 -17.91
C LYS A 494 16.25 35.89 -19.36
N PRO A 495 16.04 34.96 -20.31
CA PRO A 495 16.36 35.21 -21.71
C PRO A 495 15.52 36.35 -22.30
N PHE A 496 14.27 36.52 -21.90
CA PHE A 496 13.48 37.62 -22.45
C PHE A 496 13.98 39.00 -21.97
N GLY A 497 14.27 39.18 -20.68
CA GLY A 497 14.55 40.49 -20.09
C GLY A 497 16.03 40.85 -19.87
N THR A 498 16.96 39.88 -19.95
CA THR A 498 18.37 40.16 -19.64
C THR A 498 19.18 40.56 -20.87
N PRO A 499 20.17 41.45 -20.72
CA PRO A 499 21.02 41.88 -21.82
C PRO A 499 22.13 40.86 -22.14
N ALA A 500 22.03 39.57 -21.80
CA ALA A 500 23.15 38.62 -21.88
C ALA A 500 22.98 37.53 -22.96
N TRP A 501 22.45 37.90 -24.12
CA TRP A 501 22.42 37.02 -25.31
C TRP A 501 23.76 36.99 -26.03
N LEU A 502 24.41 38.14 -26.14
CA LEU A 502 25.77 38.30 -26.64
C LEU A 502 26.58 39.05 -25.59
N VAL A 503 27.77 38.58 -25.26
CA VAL A 503 28.62 39.13 -24.20
C VAL A 503 30.02 39.34 -24.75
N SER A 504 30.63 40.48 -24.46
CA SER A 504 32.03 40.73 -24.80
C SER A 504 32.97 40.19 -23.71
N ASP A 505 34.16 39.72 -24.09
CA ASP A 505 35.16 39.25 -23.13
C ASP A 505 35.53 40.37 -22.13
N TYR A 506 35.23 40.13 -20.86
CA TYR A 506 35.45 41.10 -19.80
C TYR A 506 36.93 41.46 -19.61
N ARG A 507 37.85 40.60 -20.06
CA ARG A 507 39.31 40.80 -19.97
C ARG A 507 39.81 41.89 -20.92
N ILE A 508 39.02 42.26 -21.93
CA ILE A 508 39.35 43.31 -22.88
C ILE A 508 38.78 44.63 -22.35
N THR A 509 39.63 45.43 -21.73
CA THR A 509 39.24 46.72 -21.13
C THR A 509 38.83 47.76 -22.18
N SER A 510 39.30 47.62 -23.43
CA SER A 510 38.96 48.47 -24.57
C SER A 510 37.70 48.04 -25.34
N ALA A 511 37.00 46.99 -24.90
CA ALA A 511 35.77 46.53 -25.56
C ALA A 511 34.67 47.59 -25.49
N GLN A 512 34.05 47.90 -26.63
CA GLN A 512 32.98 48.91 -26.70
C GLN A 512 31.62 48.36 -26.28
N LEU A 513 31.33 47.10 -26.62
CA LEU A 513 30.17 46.34 -26.16
C LEU A 513 30.46 45.70 -24.79
N ASP A 514 29.50 45.74 -23.87
CA ASP A 514 29.55 44.92 -22.64
C ASP A 514 28.67 43.67 -22.81
N LYS A 515 27.36 43.89 -22.97
CA LYS A 515 26.37 42.82 -23.12
C LYS A 515 25.19 43.28 -23.97
N LEU A 516 24.62 42.40 -24.78
CA LEU A 516 23.45 42.66 -25.60
C LEU A 516 22.39 41.57 -25.41
N GLY A 517 21.14 41.98 -25.25
CA GLY A 517 19.97 41.11 -25.24
C GLY A 517 18.87 41.62 -26.15
N LEU A 518 17.75 40.91 -26.18
CA LEU A 518 16.65 41.22 -27.10
C LEU A 518 16.14 42.66 -26.94
N TRP A 519 15.96 43.13 -25.71
CA TRP A 519 15.35 44.44 -25.44
C TRP A 519 16.29 45.45 -24.78
N SER A 520 17.46 45.01 -24.31
CA SER A 520 18.38 45.84 -23.53
C SER A 520 19.81 45.65 -24.02
N HIS A 521 20.50 46.76 -24.25
CA HIS A 521 21.87 46.79 -24.75
C HIS A 521 22.75 47.56 -23.77
N CYS A 522 23.91 47.01 -23.45
CA CYS A 522 24.88 47.55 -22.50
C CYS A 522 26.20 47.82 -23.22
N PHE A 523 26.60 49.09 -23.24
CA PHE A 523 27.84 49.53 -23.86
C PHE A 523 28.81 50.06 -22.79
N ARG A 524 30.10 49.79 -22.96
CA ARG A 524 31.15 50.43 -22.15
C ARG A 524 31.48 51.81 -22.72
N SER A 525 31.56 51.92 -24.05
CA SER A 525 31.80 53.19 -24.76
C SER A 525 31.55 53.00 -26.27
N LEU A 526 30.29 53.04 -26.70
CA LEU A 526 29.94 52.93 -28.12
C LEU A 526 29.95 54.33 -28.79
N PRO A 527 30.83 54.61 -29.77
CA PRO A 527 30.76 55.86 -30.54
C PRO A 527 29.47 55.91 -31.37
N ASN A 528 28.94 57.12 -31.64
CA ASN A 528 27.80 57.28 -32.53
C ASN A 528 28.08 56.66 -33.92
N PRO A 529 27.40 55.58 -34.35
CA PRO A 529 27.67 54.92 -35.63
C PRO A 529 27.42 55.81 -36.86
N ARG A 530 26.71 56.93 -36.71
CA ARG A 530 26.50 57.93 -37.78
C ARG A 530 27.66 58.94 -37.90
N GLU A 531 28.52 59.03 -36.90
CA GLU A 531 29.69 59.94 -36.83
C GLU A 531 30.98 59.12 -36.67
N ALA A 532 31.12 58.02 -37.43
CA ALA A 532 32.17 57.03 -37.23
C ALA A 532 33.60 57.60 -37.38
N ASP A 533 33.78 58.64 -38.20
CA ASP A 533 35.10 59.22 -38.52
C ASP A 533 35.60 60.24 -37.48
N ALA A 534 34.70 60.85 -36.70
CA ALA A 534 35.02 61.83 -35.65
C ALA A 534 33.91 61.89 -34.58
N PRO A 535 33.79 60.87 -33.70
CA PRO A 535 32.64 60.74 -32.81
C PRO A 535 32.66 61.79 -31.70
N THR A 536 31.61 62.63 -31.65
CA THR A 536 31.43 63.63 -30.58
C THR A 536 30.62 63.11 -29.39
N ARG A 537 29.96 61.95 -29.55
CA ARG A 537 29.10 61.33 -28.54
C ARG A 537 29.38 59.84 -28.40
N PHE A 538 29.33 59.38 -27.15
CA PHE A 538 29.48 57.98 -26.78
C PHE A 538 28.30 57.51 -25.92
N PHE A 539 27.84 56.29 -26.16
CA PHE A 539 26.80 55.64 -25.38
C PHE A 539 27.42 54.69 -24.36
N VAL A 540 27.08 54.87 -23.08
CA VAL A 540 27.61 54.12 -21.94
C VAL A 540 26.48 53.63 -21.05
N GLY A 541 26.62 52.42 -20.52
CA GLY A 541 25.66 51.78 -19.62
C GLY A 541 24.60 50.96 -20.35
N CYS A 542 23.69 50.37 -19.56
CA CYS A 542 22.60 49.54 -20.05
C CYS A 542 21.35 50.39 -20.32
N ARG A 543 20.82 50.31 -21.54
CA ARG A 543 19.59 51.00 -21.97
C ARG A 543 18.64 50.04 -22.64
N TRP A 544 17.35 50.28 -22.43
CA TRP A 544 16.29 49.64 -23.20
C TRP A 544 16.29 50.21 -24.63
N VAL A 545 16.03 49.38 -25.64
CA VAL A 545 16.19 49.76 -27.06
C VAL A 545 15.30 50.94 -27.48
N TYR A 546 14.15 51.11 -26.82
CA TYR A 546 13.22 52.20 -27.09
C TYR A 546 13.25 53.28 -26.00
N ASP A 547 14.37 53.43 -25.27
CA ASP A 547 14.53 54.47 -24.25
C ASP A 547 14.30 55.88 -24.85
N PRO A 548 13.29 56.63 -24.36
CA PRO A 548 12.99 57.97 -24.87
C PRO A 548 13.85 59.05 -24.20
N PHE A 549 14.55 58.73 -23.11
CA PHE A 549 15.25 59.70 -22.26
C PHE A 549 16.71 59.92 -22.67
N THR A 550 17.35 58.96 -23.33
CA THR A 550 18.72 59.12 -23.85
C THR A 550 18.70 59.83 -25.20
N LYS A 551 19.13 61.10 -25.21
CA LYS A 551 19.24 61.94 -26.42
C LYS A 551 20.12 61.27 -27.48
N GLY A 552 19.62 61.15 -28.72
CA GLY A 552 20.32 60.53 -29.84
C GLY A 552 20.22 59.00 -29.92
N TYR A 553 19.65 58.33 -28.91
CA TYR A 553 19.50 56.86 -28.92
C TYR A 553 18.45 56.37 -29.95
N SER A 554 17.43 57.18 -30.21
CA SER A 554 16.43 56.93 -31.27
C SER A 554 17.03 56.99 -32.68
N GLU A 555 18.08 57.77 -32.88
CA GLU A 555 18.74 57.94 -34.19
C GLU A 555 19.56 56.70 -34.56
N ILE A 556 20.14 56.02 -33.58
CA ILE A 556 20.94 54.80 -33.79
C ILE A 556 20.11 53.50 -33.74
N ARG A 557 18.78 53.60 -33.58
CA ARG A 557 17.90 52.43 -33.45
C ARG A 557 18.00 51.47 -34.65
N GLY A 558 18.16 51.99 -35.86
CA GLY A 558 18.34 51.16 -37.07
C GLY A 558 19.63 50.34 -37.06
N PHE A 559 20.67 50.81 -36.37
CA PHE A 559 21.92 50.07 -36.16
C PHE A 559 21.75 49.01 -35.05
N LEU A 560 21.07 49.35 -33.96
CA LEU A 560 20.82 48.44 -32.83
C LEU A 560 19.87 47.29 -33.20
N LEU A 561 18.89 47.55 -34.09
CA LEU A 561 17.88 46.58 -34.53
C LEU A 561 17.90 46.37 -36.05
N PRO A 562 18.90 45.64 -36.59
CA PRO A 562 18.83 45.18 -37.98
C PRO A 562 17.67 44.20 -38.17
N SER A 563 17.35 43.92 -39.43
CA SER A 563 16.22 43.06 -39.83
C SER A 563 16.19 41.70 -39.11
N PHE A 564 17.35 41.05 -38.94
CA PHE A 564 17.40 39.76 -38.26
C PHE A 564 17.16 39.86 -36.75
N MET A 565 17.57 40.96 -36.10
CA MET A 565 17.30 41.17 -34.69
C MET A 565 15.80 41.38 -34.44
N ILE A 566 15.14 42.12 -35.34
CA ILE A 566 13.68 42.29 -35.33
C ILE A 566 12.98 40.92 -35.52
N ALA A 567 13.48 40.10 -36.44
CA ALA A 567 12.96 38.74 -36.65
C ALA A 567 13.14 37.86 -35.40
N THR A 568 14.33 37.88 -34.77
CA THR A 568 14.59 37.16 -33.51
C THR A 568 13.64 37.64 -32.41
N GLN A 569 13.46 38.95 -32.23
CA GLN A 569 12.52 39.51 -31.26
C GLN A 569 11.09 39.04 -31.51
N PHE A 570 10.61 39.10 -32.75
CA PHE A 570 9.26 38.69 -33.12
C PHE A 570 9.01 37.21 -32.77
N PHE A 571 9.85 36.30 -33.27
CA PHE A 571 9.67 34.88 -33.06
C PHE A 571 9.88 34.45 -31.60
N PHE A 572 10.79 35.08 -30.87
CA PHE A 572 11.00 34.76 -29.45
C PHE A 572 9.87 35.32 -28.57
N THR A 573 9.30 36.48 -28.92
CA THR A 573 8.13 37.03 -28.24
C THR A 573 6.90 36.17 -28.47
N PHE A 574 6.71 35.68 -29.70
CA PHE A 574 5.62 34.78 -30.03
C PHE A 574 5.73 33.45 -29.25
N CYS A 575 6.94 32.88 -29.16
CA CYS A 575 7.25 31.74 -28.30
C CYS A 575 6.88 32.01 -26.83
N PHE A 576 7.32 33.15 -26.28
CA PHE A 576 7.04 33.53 -24.89
C PHE A 576 5.53 33.66 -24.62
N LEU A 577 4.77 34.34 -25.48
CA LEU A 577 3.33 34.51 -25.32
C LEU A 577 2.58 33.17 -25.36
N LEU A 578 2.91 32.30 -26.32
CA LEU A 578 2.31 30.97 -26.42
C LEU A 578 2.63 30.10 -25.20
N SER A 579 3.84 30.21 -24.64
CA SER A 579 4.22 29.50 -23.42
C SER A 579 3.39 29.94 -22.20
N LEU A 580 3.11 31.25 -22.08
CA LEU A 580 2.30 31.81 -20.99
C LEU A 580 0.83 31.42 -21.11
N ILE A 581 0.25 31.49 -22.31
CA ILE A 581 -1.12 31.04 -22.59
C ILE A 581 -1.25 29.53 -22.30
N SER A 582 -0.29 28.73 -22.77
CA SER A 582 -0.29 27.28 -22.52
C SER A 582 -0.26 26.96 -21.02
N PHE A 583 0.54 27.69 -20.25
CA PHE A 583 0.59 27.53 -18.79
C PHE A 583 -0.75 27.81 -18.11
N VAL A 584 -1.43 28.90 -18.49
CA VAL A 584 -2.79 29.21 -17.98
C VAL A 584 -3.77 28.10 -18.34
N CYS A 585 -3.75 27.60 -19.58
CA CYS A 585 -4.60 26.48 -20.00
C CYS A 585 -4.29 25.18 -19.23
N ILE A 586 -3.02 24.92 -18.89
CA ILE A 586 -2.61 23.78 -18.08
C ILE A 586 -3.06 23.92 -16.62
N LEU A 587 -3.05 25.14 -16.05
CA LEU A 587 -3.59 25.40 -14.71
C LEU A 587 -5.11 25.21 -14.69
N LEU A 588 -5.82 25.72 -15.70
CA LEU A 588 -7.25 25.47 -15.87
C LEU A 588 -7.54 23.97 -16.01
N TYR A 589 -6.73 23.25 -16.78
CA TYR A 589 -6.78 21.79 -16.87
C TYR A 589 -6.57 21.11 -15.51
N ALA A 590 -5.64 21.59 -14.68
CA ALA A 590 -5.30 20.98 -13.41
C ALA A 590 -6.31 21.25 -12.29
N LEU A 591 -6.99 22.41 -12.31
CA LEU A 591 -7.84 22.91 -11.23
C LEU A 591 -9.35 22.83 -11.53
N CYS A 592 -9.75 22.96 -12.79
CA CYS A 592 -11.14 23.23 -13.14
C CYS A 592 -11.82 22.15 -14.02
N CYS A 593 -11.06 21.29 -14.70
CA CYS A 593 -11.63 20.33 -15.65
C CYS A 593 -11.81 18.93 -15.06
N ASP A 594 -13.05 18.49 -14.91
CA ASP A 594 -13.40 17.10 -14.56
C ASP A 594 -13.16 16.17 -15.78
N GLN A 595 -12.71 14.94 -15.54
CA GLN A 595 -12.33 13.98 -16.60
C GLN A 595 -13.51 13.53 -17.49
N GLU A 596 -14.73 13.93 -17.15
CA GLU A 596 -15.97 13.54 -17.83
C GLU A 596 -16.43 14.51 -18.93
N GLN A 597 -15.86 15.72 -19.04
CA GLN A 597 -16.33 16.68 -20.05
C GLN A 597 -15.98 16.26 -21.48
N LYS A 598 -16.91 16.42 -22.43
CA LYS A 598 -16.75 15.99 -23.84
C LYS A 598 -15.50 16.60 -24.52
N GLN A 599 -15.18 17.85 -24.20
CA GLN A 599 -14.08 18.63 -24.78
C GLN A 599 -12.70 18.38 -24.14
N TYR A 600 -12.61 17.46 -23.17
CA TYR A 600 -11.38 17.18 -22.40
C TYR A 600 -10.18 16.80 -23.27
N VAL A 601 -10.38 15.96 -24.30
CA VAL A 601 -9.30 15.53 -25.21
C VAL A 601 -8.92 16.63 -26.20
N GLU A 602 -9.87 17.49 -26.56
CA GLU A 602 -9.65 18.62 -27.47
C GLU A 602 -8.79 19.69 -26.80
N LEU A 603 -9.05 19.98 -25.52
CA LEU A 603 -8.25 20.92 -24.73
C LEU A 603 -6.78 20.48 -24.62
N ILE A 604 -6.51 19.20 -24.34
CA ILE A 604 -5.13 18.68 -24.25
C ILE A 604 -4.43 18.78 -25.62
N ARG A 605 -5.13 18.51 -26.72
CA ARG A 605 -4.57 18.68 -28.07
C ARG A 605 -4.26 20.14 -28.38
N LEU A 606 -5.17 21.06 -28.04
CA LEU A 606 -4.97 22.49 -28.24
C LEU A 606 -3.72 22.97 -27.49
N ILE A 607 -3.54 22.56 -26.24
CA ILE A 607 -2.32 22.83 -25.46
C ILE A 607 -1.09 22.26 -26.16
N GLY A 608 -1.15 21.00 -26.63
CA GLY A 608 -0.06 20.37 -27.37
C GLY A 608 0.38 21.18 -28.61
N TYR A 609 -0.58 21.69 -29.39
CA TYR A 609 -0.31 22.52 -30.57
C TYR A 609 0.26 23.90 -30.22
N MET A 610 -0.26 24.56 -29.18
CA MET A 610 0.28 25.85 -28.73
C MET A 610 1.74 25.73 -28.29
N VAL A 611 2.06 24.67 -27.53
CA VAL A 611 3.44 24.38 -27.10
C VAL A 611 4.34 24.02 -28.29
N LEU A 612 3.82 23.30 -29.30
CA LEU A 612 4.56 22.96 -30.52
C LEU A 612 4.96 24.22 -31.30
N VAL A 613 3.97 25.09 -31.58
CA VAL A 613 4.19 26.33 -32.33
C VAL A 613 5.13 27.25 -31.55
N GLY A 614 4.99 27.32 -30.22
CA GLY A 614 5.91 28.04 -29.35
C GLY A 614 7.35 27.52 -29.47
N GLY A 615 7.56 26.21 -29.35
CA GLY A 615 8.88 25.57 -29.47
C GLY A 615 9.53 25.77 -30.84
N LEU A 616 8.76 25.64 -31.93
CA LEU A 616 9.24 25.90 -33.29
C LEU A 616 9.64 27.36 -33.49
N SER A 617 8.82 28.30 -33.01
CA SER A 617 9.11 29.74 -33.08
C SER A 617 10.35 30.11 -32.25
N GLY A 618 10.50 29.55 -31.05
CA GLY A 618 11.70 29.73 -30.23
C GLY A 618 12.96 29.19 -30.93
N GLY A 619 12.85 28.01 -31.55
CA GLY A 619 13.92 27.42 -32.36
C GLY A 619 14.35 28.31 -33.52
N ILE A 620 13.39 28.86 -34.28
CA ILE A 620 13.67 29.81 -35.38
C ILE A 620 14.41 31.04 -34.86
N ALA A 621 13.94 31.65 -33.76
CA ALA A 621 14.57 32.84 -33.19
C ALA A 621 16.02 32.59 -32.76
N VAL A 622 16.27 31.46 -32.10
CA VAL A 622 17.59 31.04 -31.63
C VAL A 622 18.52 30.73 -32.80
N ILE A 623 18.03 30.10 -33.87
CA ILE A 623 18.83 29.82 -35.08
C ILE A 623 19.23 31.13 -35.78
N ILE A 624 18.29 32.05 -35.98
CA ILE A 624 18.56 33.36 -36.60
C ILE A 624 19.66 34.09 -35.81
N PHE A 625 19.53 34.13 -34.48
CA PHE A 625 20.51 34.81 -33.64
C PHE A 625 21.84 34.05 -33.55
N ALA A 626 21.85 32.72 -33.58
CA ALA A 626 23.09 31.94 -33.64
C ALA A 626 23.88 32.24 -34.92
N SER A 627 23.19 32.40 -36.05
CA SER A 627 23.81 32.60 -37.35
C SER A 627 24.30 34.03 -37.58
N LEU A 628 23.57 35.03 -37.07
CA LEU A 628 23.82 36.45 -37.40
C LEU A 628 24.20 37.30 -36.18
N GLY A 629 23.96 36.79 -34.97
CA GLY A 629 24.11 37.52 -33.71
C GLY A 629 25.55 37.93 -33.37
N ASN A 630 26.54 37.31 -34.02
CA ASN A 630 27.95 37.70 -33.92
C ASN A 630 28.62 37.81 -35.30
N ALA A 631 27.84 38.15 -36.33
CA ALA A 631 28.37 38.34 -37.69
C ALA A 631 29.35 39.52 -37.74
N GLU A 632 30.33 39.40 -38.63
CA GLU A 632 31.28 40.47 -38.93
C GLU A 632 30.53 41.72 -39.45
N GLY A 633 30.85 42.89 -38.88
CA GLY A 633 30.29 44.17 -39.32
C GLY A 633 29.02 44.68 -38.60
N TRP A 634 28.45 43.94 -37.63
CA TRP A 634 27.24 44.40 -36.92
C TRP A 634 27.47 44.93 -35.50
N MET A 635 28.31 44.28 -34.68
CA MET A 635 28.62 44.76 -33.33
C MET A 635 30.15 44.87 -33.16
N PRO A 636 30.65 45.90 -32.45
CA PRO A 636 32.09 46.11 -32.30
C PRO A 636 32.73 44.94 -31.53
N GLY A 637 33.93 44.56 -31.95
CA GLY A 637 34.70 43.49 -31.32
C GLY A 637 34.09 42.09 -31.51
N HIS A 638 33.45 41.80 -32.66
CA HIS A 638 32.83 40.50 -32.95
C HIS A 638 33.74 39.29 -32.68
N THR A 639 35.05 39.41 -32.92
CA THR A 639 36.06 38.36 -32.61
C THR A 639 36.18 38.04 -31.13
N ASN A 640 35.79 38.98 -30.26
CA ASN A 640 35.88 38.89 -28.80
C ASN A 640 34.52 38.75 -28.12
N ASN A 641 33.44 38.70 -28.90
CA ASN A 641 32.09 38.51 -28.40
C ASN A 641 31.71 37.02 -28.49
N TYR A 642 30.97 36.54 -27.50
CA TYR A 642 30.49 35.17 -27.43
C TYR A 642 29.02 35.11 -27.00
N LEU A 643 28.35 34.03 -27.36
CA LEU A 643 26.96 33.79 -26.99
C LEU A 643 26.85 33.60 -25.47
N GLY A 644 26.03 34.42 -24.83
CA GLY A 644 25.90 34.47 -23.39
C GLY A 644 24.97 33.40 -22.81
N TRP A 645 24.95 33.33 -21.48
CA TRP A 645 24.15 32.34 -20.75
C TRP A 645 22.63 32.46 -21.01
N SER A 646 22.14 33.67 -21.27
CA SER A 646 20.73 33.89 -21.57
C SER A 646 20.35 33.32 -22.93
N PHE A 647 21.23 33.42 -23.92
CA PHE A 647 21.04 32.76 -25.21
C PHE A 647 21.00 31.23 -25.04
N ALA A 648 21.92 30.66 -24.26
CA ALA A 648 21.94 29.22 -23.98
C ALA A 648 20.65 28.73 -23.31
N LEU A 649 20.06 29.52 -22.40
CA LEU A 649 18.76 29.21 -21.81
C LEU A 649 17.61 29.31 -22.82
N GLY A 650 17.68 30.26 -23.77
CA GLY A 650 16.74 30.33 -24.89
C GLY A 650 16.77 29.08 -25.78
N VAL A 651 17.97 28.54 -26.05
CA VAL A 651 18.18 27.28 -26.79
C VAL A 651 17.55 26.11 -26.02
N ILE A 652 17.95 25.92 -24.76
CA ILE A 652 17.48 24.82 -23.92
C ILE A 652 15.96 24.88 -23.77
N GLY A 653 15.42 26.07 -23.52
CA GLY A 653 13.99 26.28 -23.42
C GLY A 653 13.26 25.85 -24.70
N SER A 654 13.70 26.33 -25.86
CA SER A 654 13.06 25.99 -27.14
C SER A 654 13.03 24.49 -27.40
N VAL A 655 14.11 23.76 -27.09
CA VAL A 655 14.17 22.30 -27.19
C VAL A 655 13.23 21.61 -26.20
N LEU A 656 13.20 22.07 -24.94
CA LEU A 656 12.32 21.50 -23.93
C LEU A 656 10.83 21.69 -24.26
N LEU A 657 10.45 22.81 -24.90
CA LEU A 657 9.09 23.01 -25.39
C LEU A 657 8.70 21.98 -26.46
N LEU A 658 9.60 21.67 -27.39
CA LEU A 658 9.36 20.63 -28.41
C LEU A 658 9.18 19.24 -27.79
N ILE A 659 10.01 18.90 -26.79
CA ILE A 659 9.89 17.63 -26.05
C ILE A 659 8.57 17.58 -25.28
N ALA A 660 8.22 18.67 -24.58
CA ALA A 660 6.96 18.77 -23.84
C ALA A 660 5.74 18.62 -24.76
N SER A 661 5.76 19.25 -25.94
CA SER A 661 4.69 19.10 -26.93
C SER A 661 4.50 17.64 -27.36
N ALA A 662 5.59 16.93 -27.67
CA ALA A 662 5.52 15.53 -28.06
C ALA A 662 4.87 14.66 -26.97
N LEU A 663 5.24 14.87 -25.71
CA LEU A 663 4.67 14.15 -24.57
C LEU A 663 3.17 14.44 -24.39
N ILE A 664 2.76 15.71 -24.52
CA ILE A 664 1.35 16.13 -24.43
C ILE A 664 0.50 15.51 -25.55
N HIS A 665 1.04 15.41 -26.77
CA HIS A 665 0.34 14.75 -27.88
C HIS A 665 0.21 13.23 -27.70
N VAL A 666 1.23 12.56 -27.15
CA VAL A 666 1.15 11.13 -26.80
C VAL A 666 0.03 10.91 -25.79
N GLU A 667 -0.03 11.73 -24.76
CA GLU A 667 -1.04 11.66 -23.72
C GLU A 667 -2.45 11.94 -24.28
N ALA A 668 -2.61 12.96 -25.14
CA ALA A 668 -3.87 13.21 -25.83
C ALA A 668 -4.35 11.99 -26.65
N ASN A 669 -3.43 11.27 -27.29
CA ASN A 669 -3.74 10.05 -28.05
C ASN A 669 -4.12 8.88 -27.14
N VAL A 670 -3.44 8.71 -26.01
CA VAL A 670 -3.79 7.70 -24.99
C VAL A 670 -5.20 7.97 -24.46
N GLN A 671 -5.52 9.21 -24.10
CA GLN A 671 -6.84 9.59 -23.60
C GLN A 671 -7.94 9.42 -24.65
N LYS A 672 -7.66 9.75 -25.92
CA LYS A 672 -8.60 9.48 -27.04
C LYS A 672 -8.92 7.98 -27.15
N LYS A 673 -7.90 7.11 -27.09
CA LYS A 673 -8.08 5.65 -27.18
C LYS A 673 -8.89 5.12 -26.00
N LYS A 674 -8.59 5.57 -24.78
CA LYS A 674 -9.36 5.20 -23.58
C LYS A 674 -10.84 5.55 -23.73
N ARG A 675 -11.17 6.76 -24.20
CA ARG A 675 -12.57 7.17 -24.40
C ARG A 675 -13.28 6.38 -25.49
N LYS A 676 -12.62 6.17 -26.64
CA LYS A 676 -13.18 5.36 -27.72
C LYS A 676 -13.56 3.96 -27.23
N TYR A 677 -12.69 3.34 -26.43
CA TYR A 677 -12.95 2.04 -25.83
C TYR A 677 -14.13 2.06 -24.84
N VAL A 678 -14.22 3.08 -23.98
CA VAL A 678 -15.35 3.26 -23.06
C VAL A 678 -16.66 3.45 -23.83
N THR A 679 -16.69 4.32 -24.84
CA THR A 679 -17.89 4.54 -25.67
C THR A 679 -18.28 3.27 -26.42
N GLU A 680 -17.33 2.56 -27.04
CA GLU A 680 -17.60 1.28 -27.71
C GLU A 680 -18.14 0.23 -26.73
N SER A 681 -17.61 0.18 -25.50
CA SER A 681 -18.13 -0.71 -24.45
C SER A 681 -19.56 -0.33 -24.02
N GLN A 682 -19.87 0.96 -23.89
CA GLN A 682 -21.19 1.46 -23.51
C GLN A 682 -22.23 1.24 -24.61
N THR A 683 -21.89 1.50 -25.88
CA THR A 683 -22.77 1.27 -27.02
C THR A 683 -23.07 -0.22 -27.21
N LYS A 684 -22.06 -1.07 -27.02
CA LYS A 684 -22.24 -2.53 -27.07
C LYS A 684 -23.16 -3.02 -25.95
N PHE A 685 -23.03 -2.45 -24.74
CA PHE A 685 -23.92 -2.72 -23.60
C PHE A 685 -25.37 -2.29 -23.87
N GLN A 686 -25.59 -1.13 -24.52
CA GLN A 686 -26.93 -0.65 -24.85
C GLN A 686 -27.62 -1.51 -25.93
N LEU A 687 -26.87 -2.04 -26.89
CA LEU A 687 -27.40 -2.95 -27.91
C LEU A 687 -27.76 -4.31 -27.30
N GLU A 688 -26.90 -4.87 -26.43
CA GLU A 688 -27.17 -6.13 -25.72
C GLU A 688 -28.31 -6.02 -24.69
N SER A 689 -28.62 -4.81 -24.18
CA SER A 689 -29.77 -4.58 -23.29
C SER A 689 -31.13 -4.44 -24.00
N ARG A 690 -31.12 -4.33 -25.33
CA ARG A 690 -32.31 -4.13 -26.17
C ARG A 690 -32.71 -5.38 -26.98
N THR A 691 -31.85 -6.39 -27.00
CA THR A 691 -32.09 -7.75 -27.53
C THR A 691 -32.33 -8.69 -26.38
#